data_AF-W8GV30-F1
#
_entry.id   AF-W8GV30-F1
#
_cell.length_a   1.000
_cell.length_b   1.000
_cell.length_c   1.000
_cell.angle_alpha   90.00
_cell.angle_beta   90.00
_cell.angle_gamma   90.00
#
_symmetry.space_group_name_H-M   'P 1'
#
loop_
_entity.id
_entity.type
_entity.pdbx_description
1 polymer ?
#
loop_
_entity_poly.entity_id
_entity_poly.type
_entity_poly.pdbx_seq_one_letter_code
_entity_poly.pdbx_strand_id
1 'polypeptide(L)'
;MDNNPNINECIPYNCLSNPEVEVLGGERIETGYTPIDISLSLTQFLLSEFVPGAGFVLGLVDIIWGIFGPSQWDAFLVQIEQLINQRIEEFARNQAISRLEGLSNLYQIYAESFREWEADPTNPALREEMRIQFNDMNSALTTAIPLLAVQNYQVPLLSVYVQAANLHLSVLRDVSVFGQRWGFDAATINSRYNDLTRLIGNYTDYAVRWYNTGLERVWGPDSRDWVRYNQFRRELTLTVLDIVALFPNYDSRRYPIRTVSQLTREIYTNPVLENFDGSFRGSAQGIERSIRSPHLMDILNSITIYTDAHRGYYYWSGHQIMASPVGFSGPEFTFPLYGTMGNAAPQQRIVAQLGQGVYRTLSSTFYRRPFNIGINNQQLSVLDGTEFAYGTSSNLPSAVYRKSGTVDSLDEIPPQNNNVPPRQGFSHRLSHVSMFRSGSSSSVSIIRAPMFSWIHRSAEFNNIIASDSITQIPAVKGNFLFNGSVISGPGFTGGDLVRLNSSGNNIQNRGYIEVPIHFPSTSTRYRVRVRYASVTPIHLNVNWGNSSIFSNTVPATATSLDNLQSSDFGYFESANAFTSSLGNIVGVRNFSGTAGVIIDRFEFIPVTATLEAEYNLERAQKAVNALFTSTNQLGLKTNVTDYHIDQVSNLVTYLSDEFCLDEKRELSEKVKHAKRLSDERNLLQDSNFKDINRQPERGWGGSTGITIQGGDDVFKENYVTLSGTFDECYPTYLYQKIDESKLKAYTRYQLRGYIEDSQDLEIYLIRYNAKHETVNVPGTGSLWPLSAQSPIGKCGEPNRCAPHLEWNPDLDCSCRDGEKCAHHSHHFSLDIDVGCTDLNEDLGVWVIFKIKTQDGHARLGNLEFLEEKPLVGEALARVKRAEKKWRDKREKLEWETNIVYKEAKESVDALFVNSQYDQLQADTNIAMIHAADKRVHSIREAYLPELSVIPGVNAAIFEELEGRIFTAFSLYDARNVIKNGDFNNGLSCWNVKGHVDVEEQNNQRSVLVVPEWEAEVSQEVRVCPGRGYILRVTAYKEGYGEGCVTIHEIENNTDELKFSNCVEEEIYPNNTVTCNDYTVNQEEYGGAYTSRNRGYNEAPSVPADYASVYEEKSYTDGRRENPCEFNRGYRDYTPLPVGYVTKELEYFPETDKVWIEIGETEGTFIVDSVELLLMEE
;
A
#
# COMPACT_ATOMS: atom_id res chain seq x y z
N MET A 1 103.69 -40.78 28.57
CA MET A 1 104.09 -39.57 29.31
C MET A 1 103.26 -38.42 28.76
N ASP A 2 102.29 -37.79 29.42
CA ASP A 2 101.58 -38.03 30.68
C ASP A 2 100.21 -37.33 30.57
N ASN A 3 99.19 -37.98 31.15
CA ASN A 3 97.91 -37.53 31.71
C ASN A 3 97.00 -36.47 31.02
N ASN A 4 95.78 -36.94 30.73
CA ASN A 4 94.50 -36.26 30.42
C ASN A 4 93.75 -35.93 31.75
N PRO A 5 92.55 -35.27 31.84
CA PRO A 5 91.73 -34.50 30.85
C PRO A 5 91.09 -33.17 31.36
N ASN A 6 90.55 -32.37 30.42
CA ASN A 6 89.44 -31.37 30.50
C ASN A 6 89.43 -30.20 31.51
N ILE A 7 89.13 -29.00 30.96
CA ILE A 7 88.43 -27.78 31.48
C ILE A 7 89.26 -26.49 31.35
N ASN A 8 88.70 -25.51 30.61
CA ASN A 8 88.75 -24.04 30.82
C ASN A 8 87.91 -23.41 29.67
N GLU A 9 86.61 -23.21 29.87
CA GLU A 9 85.99 -21.94 30.32
C GLU A 9 86.27 -20.76 29.37
N CYS A 10 85.36 -20.58 28.40
CA CYS A 10 85.16 -19.28 27.75
C CYS A 10 83.83 -18.68 28.23
N ILE A 11 83.96 -17.54 28.89
CA ILE A 11 82.92 -16.62 29.35
C ILE A 11 82.14 -16.09 28.15
N PRO A 12 80.79 -16.16 28.12
CA PRO A 12 79.99 -15.32 27.24
C PRO A 12 79.60 -14.04 27.98
N TYR A 13 80.07 -12.92 27.43
CA TYR A 13 79.61 -11.58 27.75
C TYR A 13 78.09 -11.48 27.51
N ASN A 14 77.36 -11.13 28.57
CA ASN A 14 76.06 -10.47 28.48
C ASN A 14 76.19 -9.17 27.69
N CYS A 15 75.20 -8.90 26.83
CA CYS A 15 74.40 -7.67 26.89
C CYS A 15 73.30 -7.64 25.80
N LEU A 16 72.06 -7.53 26.29
CA LEU A 16 70.96 -6.67 25.81
C LEU A 16 70.24 -7.11 24.50
N SER A 17 68.92 -7.27 24.43
CA SER A 17 67.82 -6.88 25.32
C SER A 17 66.54 -7.57 24.79
N ASN A 18 65.97 -8.49 25.57
CA ASN A 18 64.57 -8.86 25.41
C ASN A 18 63.73 -7.64 25.84
N PRO A 19 62.68 -7.25 25.11
CA PRO A 19 61.58 -6.58 25.77
C PRO A 19 60.96 -7.63 26.70
N GLU A 20 61.13 -7.44 28.00
CA GLU A 20 60.29 -8.09 28.99
C GLU A 20 58.84 -7.87 28.57
N VAL A 21 58.17 -8.96 28.22
CA VAL A 21 56.72 -9.00 28.39
C VAL A 21 56.56 -8.92 29.91
N GLU A 22 56.26 -7.73 30.42
CA GLU A 22 55.63 -7.60 31.73
C GLU A 22 54.39 -8.47 31.68
N VAL A 23 54.51 -9.69 32.21
CA VAL A 23 53.38 -10.48 32.62
C VAL A 23 52.76 -9.67 33.75
N LEU A 24 51.71 -8.91 33.43
CA LEU A 24 50.81 -8.35 34.43
C LEU A 24 50.29 -9.53 35.25
N GLY A 25 50.92 -9.78 36.40
CA GLY A 25 50.63 -10.89 37.28
C GLY A 25 49.22 -10.76 37.82
N GLY A 26 48.26 -11.40 37.14
CA GLY A 26 46.97 -11.72 37.72
C GLY A 26 47.15 -12.91 38.65
N GLU A 27 46.99 -12.70 39.94
CA GLU A 27 46.71 -13.79 40.87
C GLU A 27 45.45 -14.52 40.35
N ARG A 28 45.57 -15.83 40.09
CA ARG A 28 44.42 -16.70 39.88
C ARG A 28 43.53 -16.60 41.12
N ILE A 29 42.30 -16.13 40.96
CA ILE A 29 41.30 -16.10 42.03
C ILE A 29 41.10 -17.51 42.60
N GLU A 30 40.95 -17.62 43.92
CA GLU A 30 40.78 -18.84 44.71
C GLU A 30 39.58 -19.74 44.30
N THR A 31 38.73 -19.33 43.33
CA THR A 31 37.51 -20.05 42.91
C THR A 31 37.56 -20.70 41.52
N GLY A 32 38.54 -20.38 40.67
CA GLY A 32 38.75 -21.06 39.38
C GLY A 32 37.77 -20.77 38.23
N TYR A 33 36.84 -19.81 38.35
CA TYR A 33 35.91 -19.41 37.28
C TYR A 33 36.29 -18.07 36.62
N THR A 34 36.07 -17.94 35.31
CA THR A 34 36.35 -16.73 34.51
C THR A 34 35.08 -15.90 34.28
N PRO A 35 35.18 -14.63 33.82
CA PRO A 35 33.99 -13.85 33.46
C PRO A 35 33.17 -14.45 32.31
N ILE A 36 33.77 -15.32 31.47
CA ILE A 36 33.06 -16.09 30.43
C ILE A 36 32.09 -17.09 31.07
N ASP A 37 32.56 -17.87 32.05
CA ASP A 37 31.73 -18.85 32.76
C ASP A 37 30.52 -18.18 33.43
N ILE A 38 30.80 -17.05 34.09
CA ILE A 38 29.79 -16.21 34.74
C ILE A 38 28.77 -15.72 33.73
N SER A 39 29.22 -15.17 32.60
CA SER A 39 28.33 -14.59 31.59
C SER A 39 27.50 -15.66 30.89
N LEU A 40 28.05 -16.85 30.65
CA LEU A 40 27.28 -17.99 30.12
C LEU A 40 26.21 -18.48 31.09
N SER A 41 26.51 -18.52 32.39
CA SER A 41 25.53 -18.82 33.44
C SER A 41 24.41 -17.79 33.48
N LEU A 42 24.76 -16.50 33.41
CA LEU A 42 23.77 -15.41 33.32
C LEU A 42 22.93 -15.53 32.04
N THR A 43 23.56 -15.78 30.88
CA THR A 43 22.85 -15.97 29.61
C THR A 43 21.89 -17.14 29.66
N GLN A 44 22.27 -18.27 30.28
CA GLN A 44 21.35 -19.38 30.51
C GLN A 44 20.13 -18.94 31.34
N PHE A 45 20.36 -18.24 32.44
CA PHE A 45 19.30 -17.75 33.32
C PHE A 45 18.38 -16.77 32.59
N LEU A 46 18.93 -15.81 31.84
CA LEU A 46 18.14 -14.87 31.07
C LEU A 46 17.37 -15.55 29.93
N LEU A 47 17.87 -16.62 29.32
CA LEU A 47 17.13 -17.35 28.28
C LEU A 47 15.99 -18.20 28.85
N SER A 48 16.13 -18.74 30.07
CA SER A 48 15.13 -19.61 30.66
C SER A 48 14.19 -18.92 31.65
N GLU A 49 14.60 -17.91 32.40
CA GLU A 49 13.81 -17.33 33.49
C GLU A 49 13.40 -15.87 33.23
N PHE A 50 13.32 -15.43 31.96
CA PHE A 50 12.95 -14.04 31.62
C PHE A 50 11.47 -13.72 31.87
N VAL A 51 11.09 -13.61 33.15
CA VAL A 51 9.76 -13.23 33.60
C VAL A 51 9.87 -12.28 34.80
N PRO A 52 9.08 -11.20 34.90
CA PRO A 52 9.11 -10.31 36.06
C PRO A 52 8.67 -11.02 37.36
N GLY A 53 9.40 -10.82 38.46
CA GLY A 53 9.09 -11.36 39.79
C GLY A 53 10.33 -11.56 40.64
N ALA A 54 10.16 -11.94 41.91
CA ALA A 54 11.30 -12.09 42.82
C ALA A 54 12.30 -13.15 42.35
N GLY A 55 11.86 -14.20 41.65
CA GLY A 55 12.76 -15.21 41.07
C GLY A 55 13.81 -14.60 40.12
N PHE A 56 13.43 -13.60 39.32
CA PHE A 56 14.37 -12.90 38.45
C PHE A 56 15.37 -12.06 39.25
N VAL A 57 14.86 -11.27 40.21
CA VAL A 57 15.64 -10.37 41.06
C VAL A 57 16.68 -11.16 41.88
N LEU A 58 16.25 -12.24 42.53
CA LEU A 58 17.11 -13.10 43.32
C LEU A 58 18.13 -13.84 42.45
N GLY A 59 17.76 -14.30 41.26
CA GLY A 59 18.71 -14.93 40.34
C GLY A 59 19.85 -14.01 39.90
N LEU A 60 19.60 -12.70 39.72
CA LEU A 60 20.66 -11.73 39.44
C LEU A 60 21.62 -11.53 40.62
N VAL A 61 21.12 -11.64 41.84
CA VAL A 61 21.95 -11.63 43.06
C VAL A 61 22.79 -12.91 43.12
N ASP A 62 22.18 -14.07 42.93
CA ASP A 62 22.84 -15.38 43.06
C ASP A 62 23.94 -15.59 42.01
N ILE A 63 23.78 -15.04 40.80
CA ILE A 63 24.74 -15.22 39.70
C ILE A 63 25.82 -14.13 39.68
N ILE A 64 25.47 -12.87 39.99
CA ILE A 64 26.35 -11.71 39.83
C ILE A 64 26.45 -10.90 41.13
N TRP A 65 25.38 -10.21 41.52
CA TRP A 65 25.46 -9.03 42.39
C TRP A 65 25.51 -9.32 43.90
N GLY A 66 25.25 -10.56 44.31
CA GLY A 66 25.27 -11.01 45.71
C GLY A 66 26.57 -11.68 46.14
N ILE A 67 27.35 -12.16 45.17
CA ILE A 67 28.54 -12.99 45.43
C ILE A 67 29.85 -12.33 44.94
N PHE A 68 29.78 -11.18 44.26
CA PHE A 68 30.94 -10.50 43.70
C PHE A 68 31.51 -9.46 44.66
N GLY A 69 32.79 -9.61 44.98
CA GLY A 69 33.63 -8.57 45.56
C GLY A 69 34.51 -7.90 44.52
N PRO A 70 35.45 -7.03 44.95
CA PRO A 70 36.35 -6.31 44.05
C PRO A 70 37.16 -7.22 43.12
N SER A 71 37.54 -8.42 43.58
CA SER A 71 38.35 -9.37 42.79
C SER A 71 37.63 -9.89 41.55
N GLN A 72 36.30 -10.12 41.61
CA GLN A 72 35.54 -10.52 40.43
C GLN A 72 35.46 -9.37 39.42
N TRP A 73 35.18 -8.16 39.87
CA TRP A 73 35.16 -6.99 38.98
C TRP A 73 36.52 -6.71 38.34
N ASP A 74 37.60 -6.88 39.09
CA ASP A 74 38.96 -6.84 38.57
C ASP A 74 39.19 -7.84 37.43
N ALA A 75 38.76 -9.10 37.61
CA ALA A 75 38.88 -10.13 36.58
C ALA A 75 38.11 -9.80 35.29
N PHE A 76 36.92 -9.19 35.39
CA PHE A 76 36.17 -8.72 34.22
C PHE A 76 36.94 -7.66 33.41
N LEU A 77 37.66 -6.76 34.09
CA LEU A 77 38.49 -5.75 33.43
C LEU A 77 39.75 -6.39 32.82
N VAL A 78 40.47 -7.21 33.60
CA VAL A 78 41.72 -7.86 33.18
C VAL A 78 41.52 -8.68 31.91
N GLN A 79 40.39 -9.39 31.78
CA GLN A 79 40.09 -10.20 30.60
C GLN A 79 40.16 -9.39 29.30
N ILE A 80 39.55 -8.19 29.26
CA ILE A 80 39.56 -7.36 28.06
C ILE A 80 40.87 -6.58 27.94
N GLU A 81 41.41 -6.06 29.06
CA GLU A 81 42.69 -5.32 29.11
C GLU A 81 43.84 -6.13 28.50
N GLN A 82 43.94 -7.42 28.84
CA GLN A 82 44.95 -8.33 28.30
C GLN A 82 44.74 -8.58 26.81
N LEU A 83 43.50 -8.72 26.37
CA LEU A 83 43.15 -9.05 24.99
C LEU A 83 43.45 -7.89 24.03
N ILE A 84 43.21 -6.65 24.46
CA ILE A 84 43.53 -5.45 23.67
C ILE A 84 44.91 -4.88 23.97
N ASN A 85 45.63 -5.45 24.94
CA ASN A 85 46.93 -4.99 25.43
C ASN A 85 46.94 -3.51 25.85
N GLN A 86 45.90 -3.08 26.55
CA GLN A 86 45.75 -1.72 27.06
C GLN A 86 45.03 -1.76 28.41
N ARG A 87 45.75 -1.40 29.47
CA ARG A 87 45.20 -1.26 30.82
C ARG A 87 44.44 0.05 30.97
N ILE A 88 43.36 0.04 31.75
CA ILE A 88 42.61 1.23 32.14
C ILE A 88 43.49 2.09 33.06
N GLU A 89 43.36 3.42 32.93
CA GLU A 89 44.03 4.35 33.84
C GLU A 89 43.62 4.08 35.29
N GLU A 90 44.58 4.08 36.20
CA GLU A 90 44.43 3.51 37.54
C GLU A 90 43.35 4.22 38.38
N PHE A 91 43.19 5.54 38.27
CA PHE A 91 42.10 6.27 38.93
C PHE A 91 40.73 5.87 38.37
N ALA A 92 40.57 5.87 37.04
CA ALA A 92 39.32 5.44 36.40
C ALA A 92 38.98 3.98 36.72
N ARG A 93 39.99 3.10 36.76
CA ARG A 93 39.87 1.68 37.08
C ARG A 93 39.37 1.45 38.51
N ASN A 94 40.03 2.07 39.50
CA ASN A 94 39.62 1.98 40.90
C ASN A 94 38.25 2.60 41.15
N GLN A 95 37.93 3.71 40.45
CA GLN A 95 36.60 4.31 40.51
C GLN A 95 35.52 3.37 39.95
N ALA A 96 35.76 2.70 38.83
CA ALA A 96 34.82 1.73 38.26
C ALA A 96 34.54 0.56 39.23
N ILE A 97 35.58 -0.06 39.78
CA ILE A 97 35.46 -1.17 40.74
C ILE A 97 34.68 -0.75 42.00
N SER A 98 35.02 0.39 42.58
CA SER A 98 34.33 0.90 43.79
C SER A 98 32.85 1.18 43.53
N ARG A 99 32.49 1.65 42.31
CA ARG A 99 31.08 1.84 41.95
C ARG A 99 30.33 0.52 41.80
N LEU A 100 30.94 -0.49 41.19
CA LEU A 100 30.35 -1.82 41.04
C LEU A 100 30.13 -2.50 42.40
N GLU A 101 31.04 -2.33 43.34
CA GLU A 101 30.87 -2.76 44.75
C GLU A 101 29.68 -2.04 45.40
N GLY A 102 29.61 -0.71 45.27
CA GLY A 102 28.48 0.07 45.80
C GLY A 102 27.13 -0.36 45.22
N LEU A 103 27.06 -0.66 43.93
CA LEU A 103 25.87 -1.20 43.27
C LEU A 103 25.52 -2.61 43.77
N SER A 104 26.52 -3.46 43.98
CA SER A 104 26.32 -4.82 44.50
C SER A 104 25.65 -4.79 45.88
N ASN A 105 26.17 -3.96 46.79
CA ASN A 105 25.62 -3.79 48.13
C ASN A 105 24.20 -3.22 48.10
N LEU A 106 23.95 -2.21 47.26
CA LEU A 106 22.63 -1.57 47.16
C LEU A 106 21.59 -2.51 46.55
N TYR A 107 21.97 -3.30 45.54
CA TYR A 107 21.06 -4.22 44.89
C TYR A 107 20.71 -5.42 45.78
N GLN A 108 21.62 -5.88 46.64
CA GLN A 108 21.29 -6.89 47.65
C GLN A 108 20.19 -6.42 48.61
N ILE A 109 20.26 -5.15 49.05
CA ILE A 109 19.22 -4.55 49.89
C ILE A 109 17.90 -4.47 49.11
N TYR A 110 17.94 -3.95 47.87
CA TYR A 110 16.78 -3.89 46.99
C TYR A 110 16.12 -5.27 46.80
N ALA A 111 16.91 -6.31 46.54
CA ALA A 111 16.44 -7.66 46.28
C ALA A 111 15.80 -8.30 47.52
N GLU A 112 16.37 -8.08 48.70
CA GLU A 112 15.79 -8.55 49.96
C GLU A 112 14.48 -7.82 50.27
N SER A 113 14.44 -6.49 50.11
CA SER A 113 13.19 -5.71 50.24
C SER A 113 12.13 -6.18 49.24
N PHE A 114 12.51 -6.50 48.00
CA PHE A 114 11.59 -7.03 46.99
C PHE A 114 11.00 -8.36 47.44
N ARG A 115 11.84 -9.29 47.93
CA ARG A 115 11.43 -10.60 48.43
C ARG A 115 10.45 -10.48 49.59
N GLU A 116 10.75 -9.63 50.57
CA GLU A 116 9.87 -9.38 51.72
C GLU A 116 8.54 -8.76 51.28
N TRP A 117 8.58 -7.77 50.37
CA TRP A 117 7.38 -7.17 49.80
C TRP A 117 6.52 -8.17 49.01
N GLU A 118 7.12 -9.05 48.20
CA GLU A 118 6.35 -10.04 47.44
C GLU A 118 5.63 -11.05 48.37
N ALA A 119 6.22 -11.34 49.53
CA ALA A 119 5.60 -12.17 50.56
C ALA A 119 4.42 -11.48 51.29
N ASP A 120 4.44 -10.15 51.43
CA ASP A 120 3.35 -9.35 52.01
C ASP A 120 3.10 -8.03 51.22
N PRO A 121 2.46 -8.12 50.04
CA PRO A 121 2.41 -7.01 49.08
C PRO A 121 1.50 -5.87 49.49
N THR A 122 0.63 -6.08 50.49
CA THR A 122 -0.32 -5.08 51.00
C THR A 122 0.26 -4.22 52.12
N ASN A 123 1.39 -4.63 52.71
CA ASN A 123 2.02 -3.94 53.81
C ASN A 123 2.50 -2.54 53.39
N PRO A 124 2.00 -1.46 54.01
CA PRO A 124 2.36 -0.10 53.60
C PRO A 124 3.84 0.23 53.84
N ALA A 125 4.47 -0.35 54.87
CA ALA A 125 5.87 -0.12 55.18
C ALA A 125 6.78 -0.75 54.12
N LEU A 126 6.53 -2.02 53.76
CA LEU A 126 7.30 -2.70 52.71
C LEU A 126 7.09 -2.04 51.33
N ARG A 127 5.88 -1.57 51.05
CA ARG A 127 5.59 -0.79 49.84
C ARG A 127 6.37 0.52 49.80
N GLU A 128 6.50 1.21 50.94
CA GLU A 128 7.31 2.43 51.04
C GLU A 128 8.80 2.15 50.88
N GLU A 129 9.29 1.10 51.54
CA GLU A 129 10.67 0.64 51.38
C GLU A 129 10.99 0.32 49.92
N MET A 130 10.10 -0.38 49.21
CA MET A 130 10.27 -0.64 47.77
C MET A 130 10.37 0.62 46.92
N ARG A 131 9.62 1.69 47.25
CA ARG A 131 9.73 2.97 46.53
C ARG A 131 11.06 3.65 46.80
N ILE A 132 11.55 3.61 48.05
CA ILE A 132 12.85 4.18 48.45
C ILE A 132 13.98 3.43 47.76
N GLN A 133 14.04 2.09 47.94
CA GLN A 133 15.08 1.25 47.37
C GLN A 133 15.13 1.32 45.85
N PHE A 134 13.95 1.38 45.18
CA PHE A 134 13.91 1.61 43.73
C PHE A 134 14.55 2.95 43.35
N ASN A 135 14.20 4.05 44.02
CA ASN A 135 14.71 5.37 43.69
C ASN A 135 16.23 5.46 43.90
N ASP A 136 16.73 4.90 45.00
CA ASP A 136 18.15 4.85 45.32
C ASP A 136 18.91 4.02 44.28
N MET A 137 18.40 2.84 43.94
CA MET A 137 19.00 1.95 42.92
C MET A 137 19.03 2.62 41.54
N ASN A 138 17.93 3.23 41.11
CA ASN A 138 17.81 3.95 39.85
C ASN A 138 18.78 5.15 39.79
N SER A 139 18.90 5.91 40.88
CA SER A 139 19.82 7.04 41.00
C SER A 139 21.29 6.60 40.94
N ALA A 140 21.63 5.55 41.69
CA ALA A 140 22.98 5.00 41.74
C ALA A 140 23.43 4.47 40.37
N LEU A 141 22.58 3.72 39.66
CA LEU A 141 22.87 3.20 38.32
C LEU A 141 23.03 4.31 37.28
N THR A 142 22.14 5.30 37.31
CA THR A 142 22.22 6.47 36.42
C THR A 142 23.54 7.22 36.61
N THR A 143 24.04 7.30 37.85
CA THR A 143 25.31 7.96 38.17
C THR A 143 26.53 7.10 37.88
N ALA A 144 26.44 5.78 38.08
CA ALA A 144 27.56 4.86 37.95
C ALA A 144 27.89 4.51 36.49
N ILE A 145 26.88 4.30 35.63
CA ILE A 145 27.08 3.86 34.24
C ILE A 145 28.00 4.78 33.43
N PRO A 146 27.92 6.13 33.50
CA PRO A 146 28.87 7.02 32.84
C PRO A 146 30.33 6.81 33.26
N LEU A 147 30.58 6.37 34.50
CA LEU A 147 31.91 6.06 35.02
C LEU A 147 32.43 4.70 34.52
N LEU A 148 31.56 3.88 33.95
CA LEU A 148 31.90 2.66 33.20
C LEU A 148 32.02 2.93 31.69
N ALA A 149 31.87 4.19 31.28
CA ALA A 149 31.90 4.65 29.89
C ALA A 149 32.97 5.73 29.65
N VAL A 150 34.01 5.76 30.51
CA VAL A 150 35.05 6.79 30.52
C VAL A 150 35.78 6.82 29.18
N GLN A 151 36.02 8.05 28.70
CA GLN A 151 36.67 8.29 27.42
C GLN A 151 38.04 7.59 27.33
N ASN A 152 38.31 6.99 26.16
CA ASN A 152 39.51 6.19 25.83
C ASN A 152 39.55 4.77 26.42
N TYR A 153 38.68 4.46 27.39
CA TYR A 153 38.63 3.18 28.09
C TYR A 153 37.28 2.47 27.95
N GLN A 154 36.46 2.87 26.98
CA GLN A 154 35.14 2.28 26.75
C GLN A 154 35.20 0.79 26.43
N VAL A 155 36.20 0.34 25.65
CA VAL A 155 36.37 -1.06 25.26
C VAL A 155 36.72 -1.96 26.46
N PRO A 156 37.78 -1.68 27.25
CA PRO A 156 38.11 -2.52 28.40
C PRO A 156 37.07 -2.46 29.54
N LEU A 157 36.23 -1.42 29.61
CA LEU A 157 35.12 -1.32 30.57
C LEU A 157 33.81 -1.95 30.05
N LEU A 158 33.78 -2.49 28.83
CA LEU A 158 32.53 -2.77 28.13
C LEU A 158 31.69 -3.88 28.79
N SER A 159 32.31 -4.95 29.27
CA SER A 159 31.59 -6.05 29.92
C SER A 159 30.94 -5.60 31.24
N VAL A 160 31.65 -4.82 32.07
CA VAL A 160 31.09 -4.29 33.33
C VAL A 160 30.04 -3.21 33.08
N TYR A 161 30.18 -2.42 32.02
CA TYR A 161 29.13 -1.51 31.55
C TYR A 161 27.84 -2.29 31.23
N VAL A 162 27.95 -3.39 30.49
CA VAL A 162 26.81 -4.22 30.09
C VAL A 162 26.14 -4.87 31.30
N GLN A 163 26.90 -5.32 32.30
CA GLN A 163 26.33 -5.83 33.55
C GLN A 163 25.51 -4.76 34.28
N ALA A 164 26.05 -3.55 34.43
CA ALA A 164 25.32 -2.44 35.08
C ALA A 164 24.09 -1.99 34.26
N ALA A 165 24.20 -1.96 32.92
CA ALA A 165 23.09 -1.67 32.03
C ALA A 165 21.97 -2.72 32.15
N ASN A 166 22.33 -4.01 32.15
CA ASN A 166 21.40 -5.13 32.35
C ASN A 166 20.62 -4.98 33.66
N LEU A 167 21.33 -4.65 34.75
CA LEU A 167 20.71 -4.41 36.06
C LEU A 167 19.74 -3.22 36.03
N HIS A 168 20.13 -2.12 35.37
CA HIS A 168 19.31 -0.93 35.27
C HIS A 168 18.03 -1.14 34.48
N LEU A 169 18.11 -1.86 33.36
CA LEU A 169 16.92 -2.25 32.60
C LEU A 169 16.00 -3.16 33.42
N SER A 170 16.55 -4.07 34.23
CA SER A 170 15.75 -4.90 35.13
C SER A 170 14.96 -4.06 36.14
N VAL A 171 15.61 -3.16 36.87
CA VAL A 171 14.95 -2.36 37.92
C VAL A 171 13.91 -1.39 37.34
N LEU A 172 14.18 -0.83 36.15
CA LEU A 172 13.21 -0.01 35.41
C LEU A 172 12.00 -0.83 34.91
N ARG A 173 12.21 -2.08 34.50
CA ARG A 173 11.12 -3.01 34.19
C ARG A 173 10.33 -3.35 35.46
N ASP A 174 10.99 -3.54 36.59
CA ASP A 174 10.34 -3.92 37.84
C ASP A 174 9.34 -2.82 38.28
N VAL A 175 9.75 -1.54 38.27
CA VAL A 175 8.81 -0.44 38.57
C VAL A 175 7.69 -0.32 37.52
N SER A 176 7.95 -0.68 36.27
CA SER A 176 6.93 -0.64 35.21
C SER A 176 5.84 -1.71 35.42
N VAL A 177 6.16 -2.83 36.08
CA VAL A 177 5.23 -3.95 36.35
C VAL A 177 4.62 -3.88 37.75
N PHE A 178 5.40 -3.47 38.75
CA PHE A 178 5.04 -3.52 40.16
C PHE A 178 4.83 -2.14 40.80
N GLY A 179 5.25 -1.06 40.14
CA GLY A 179 5.23 0.30 40.71
C GLY A 179 3.86 0.76 41.20
N GLN A 180 2.78 0.39 40.50
CA GLN A 180 1.42 0.70 40.95
C GLN A 180 1.08 0.01 42.29
N ARG A 181 1.51 -1.25 42.46
CA ARG A 181 1.34 -2.02 43.70
C ARG A 181 2.23 -1.48 44.82
N TRP A 182 3.43 -1.01 44.50
CA TRP A 182 4.29 -0.28 45.45
C TRP A 182 3.71 1.10 45.85
N GLY A 183 2.78 1.65 45.07
CA GLY A 183 2.12 2.93 45.36
C GLY A 183 2.72 4.14 44.65
N PHE A 184 3.49 3.94 43.57
CA PHE A 184 3.80 5.03 42.64
C PHE A 184 2.55 5.44 41.86
N ASP A 185 2.46 6.72 41.51
CA ASP A 185 1.42 7.25 40.64
C ASP A 185 1.68 6.88 39.16
N ALA A 186 0.62 6.92 38.35
CA ALA A 186 0.71 6.55 36.94
C ALA A 186 1.65 7.43 36.11
N ALA A 187 1.84 8.71 36.46
CA ALA A 187 2.74 9.59 35.72
C ALA A 187 4.20 9.18 35.94
N THR A 188 4.57 8.88 37.18
CA THR A 188 5.90 8.36 37.51
C THR A 188 6.18 7.04 36.80
N ILE A 189 5.24 6.07 36.85
CA ILE A 189 5.39 4.77 36.20
C ILE A 189 5.57 4.92 34.68
N ASN A 190 4.74 5.73 34.02
CA ASN A 190 4.87 5.99 32.58
C ASN A 190 6.18 6.69 32.24
N SER A 191 6.67 7.61 33.09
CA SER A 191 7.98 8.23 32.91
C SER A 191 9.11 7.19 32.99
N ARG A 192 9.09 6.30 34.00
CA ARG A 192 10.12 5.24 34.14
C ARG A 192 10.05 4.22 33.00
N TYR A 193 8.87 3.89 32.51
CA TYR A 193 8.70 3.04 31.32
C TYR A 193 9.26 3.69 30.04
N ASN A 194 9.10 5.01 29.88
CA ASN A 194 9.73 5.74 28.78
C ASN A 194 11.25 5.75 28.91
N ASP A 195 11.78 5.86 30.14
CA ASP A 195 13.22 5.70 30.40
C ASP A 195 13.70 4.29 30.06
N LEU A 196 12.95 3.24 30.43
CA LEU A 196 13.24 1.85 30.09
C LEU A 196 13.40 1.65 28.58
N THR A 197 12.38 2.02 27.81
CA THR A 197 12.37 1.81 26.34
C THR A 197 13.45 2.63 25.64
N ARG A 198 13.70 3.88 26.08
CA ARG A 198 14.81 4.70 25.60
C ARG A 198 16.18 4.09 25.91
N LEU A 199 16.36 3.56 27.12
CA LEU A 199 17.64 3.00 27.56
C LEU A 199 17.92 1.61 26.98
N ILE A 200 16.89 0.81 26.67
CA ILE A 200 17.07 -0.41 25.85
C ILE A 200 17.81 -0.05 24.56
N GLY A 201 17.37 1.01 23.86
CA GLY A 201 18.04 1.50 22.67
C GLY A 201 19.46 1.99 22.94
N ASN A 202 19.59 2.98 23.84
CA ASN A 202 20.88 3.64 24.11
C ASN A 202 21.97 2.67 24.58
N TYR A 203 21.65 1.74 25.49
CA TYR A 203 22.63 0.78 26.00
C TYR A 203 23.02 -0.26 24.96
N THR A 204 22.07 -0.69 24.14
CA THR A 204 22.34 -1.59 23.00
C THR A 204 23.30 -0.94 22.01
N ASP A 205 22.99 0.27 21.55
CA ASP A 205 23.77 0.96 20.53
C ASP A 205 25.17 1.33 21.05
N TYR A 206 25.28 1.72 22.32
CA TYR A 206 26.58 1.95 22.95
C TYR A 206 27.43 0.67 22.96
N ALA A 207 26.87 -0.45 23.42
CA ALA A 207 27.59 -1.71 23.53
C ALA A 207 28.11 -2.19 22.18
N VAL A 208 27.23 -2.20 21.17
CA VAL A 208 27.56 -2.64 19.80
C VAL A 208 28.59 -1.71 19.15
N ARG A 209 28.47 -0.39 19.32
CA ARG A 209 29.44 0.56 18.77
C ARG A 209 30.85 0.30 19.28
N TRP A 210 31.01 0.09 20.58
CA TRP A 210 32.33 -0.12 21.19
C TRP A 210 32.85 -1.54 20.99
N TYR A 211 31.98 -2.54 20.87
CA TYR A 211 32.35 -3.85 20.36
C TYR A 211 32.95 -3.74 18.95
N ASN A 212 32.24 -3.11 18.01
CA ASN A 212 32.71 -2.96 16.62
C ASN A 212 34.03 -2.18 16.55
N THR A 213 34.14 -1.08 17.29
CA THR A 213 35.36 -0.27 17.36
C THR A 213 36.53 -1.05 17.97
N GLY A 214 36.29 -1.82 19.04
CA GLY A 214 37.31 -2.66 19.66
C GLY A 214 37.77 -3.78 18.72
N LEU A 215 36.83 -4.43 18.05
CA LEU A 215 37.07 -5.52 17.11
C LEU A 215 37.91 -5.05 15.91
N GLU A 216 37.59 -3.87 15.36
CA GLU A 216 38.37 -3.28 14.27
C GLU A 216 39.80 -2.92 14.71
N ARG A 217 39.98 -2.41 15.93
CA ARG A 217 41.32 -2.04 16.47
C ARG A 217 42.25 -3.24 16.65
N VAL A 218 41.71 -4.42 16.95
CA VAL A 218 42.52 -5.64 17.14
C VAL A 218 42.76 -6.42 15.85
N TRP A 219 42.23 -5.96 14.71
CA TRP A 219 42.50 -6.56 13.41
C TRP A 219 43.94 -6.29 12.95
N GLY A 220 44.55 -7.27 12.29
CA GLY A 220 45.88 -7.16 11.68
C GLY A 220 46.10 -8.17 10.56
N PRO A 221 47.26 -8.11 9.87
CA PRO A 221 47.49 -8.85 8.63
C PRO A 221 47.87 -10.33 8.81
N ASP A 222 48.43 -10.72 9.96
CA ASP A 222 49.05 -12.02 10.16
C ASP A 222 48.15 -12.98 10.97
N SER A 223 48.47 -14.29 11.00
CA SER A 223 47.65 -15.26 11.73
C SER A 223 47.53 -14.98 13.23
N ARG A 224 48.58 -14.43 13.85
CA ARG A 224 48.56 -14.07 15.28
C ARG A 224 47.59 -12.92 15.56
N ASP A 225 47.47 -11.98 14.63
CA ASP A 225 46.49 -10.90 14.73
C ASP A 225 45.08 -11.46 14.58
N TRP A 226 44.87 -12.39 13.63
CA TRP A 226 43.58 -13.07 13.48
C TRP A 226 43.19 -13.86 14.73
N VAL A 227 44.13 -14.54 15.40
CA VAL A 227 43.86 -15.26 16.66
C VAL A 227 43.33 -14.28 17.73
N ARG A 228 44.02 -13.14 17.93
CA ARG A 228 43.57 -12.11 18.87
C ARG A 228 42.22 -11.50 18.47
N TYR A 229 42.03 -11.22 17.18
CA TYR A 229 40.79 -10.69 16.63
C TYR A 229 39.61 -11.65 16.87
N ASN A 230 39.80 -12.94 16.56
CA ASN A 230 38.77 -13.95 16.75
C ASN A 230 38.51 -14.22 18.24
N GLN A 231 39.55 -14.19 19.08
CA GLN A 231 39.40 -14.29 20.53
C GLN A 231 38.61 -13.09 21.08
N PHE A 232 38.89 -11.85 20.65
CA PHE A 232 38.09 -10.67 20.98
C PHE A 232 36.63 -10.83 20.55
N ARG A 233 36.40 -11.25 19.30
CA ARG A 233 35.05 -11.55 18.80
C ARG A 233 34.35 -12.57 19.68
N ARG A 234 35.01 -13.69 19.99
CA ARG A 234 34.45 -14.82 20.76
C ARG A 234 34.11 -14.38 22.18
N GLU A 235 35.08 -13.85 22.92
CA GLU A 235 34.91 -13.53 24.34
C GLU A 235 33.91 -12.39 24.57
N LEU A 236 33.92 -11.34 23.73
CA LEU A 236 32.93 -10.27 23.86
C LEU A 236 31.55 -10.66 23.29
N THR A 237 31.46 -11.65 22.41
CA THR A 237 30.14 -12.22 22.09
C THR A 237 29.53 -12.84 23.34
N LEU A 238 30.31 -13.64 24.08
CA LEU A 238 29.86 -14.36 25.27
C LEU A 238 29.59 -13.45 26.48
N THR A 239 30.33 -12.36 26.62
CA THR A 239 30.27 -11.47 27.80
C THR A 239 29.53 -10.16 27.56
N VAL A 240 29.26 -9.79 26.30
CA VAL A 240 28.57 -8.55 25.92
C VAL A 240 27.37 -8.82 25.01
N LEU A 241 27.60 -9.33 23.80
CA LEU A 241 26.54 -9.35 22.77
C LEU A 241 25.40 -10.31 23.09
N ASP A 242 25.67 -11.46 23.71
CA ASP A 242 24.64 -12.43 24.10
C ASP A 242 23.67 -11.83 25.14
N ILE A 243 24.17 -11.00 26.06
CA ILE A 243 23.34 -10.29 27.05
C ILE A 243 22.57 -9.15 26.39
N VAL A 244 23.23 -8.36 25.55
CA VAL A 244 22.63 -7.22 24.83
C VAL A 244 21.49 -7.69 23.92
N ALA A 245 21.62 -8.87 23.30
CA ALA A 245 20.55 -9.47 22.49
C ALA A 245 19.25 -9.74 23.25
N LEU A 246 19.31 -9.80 24.58
CA LEU A 246 18.16 -10.02 25.45
C LEU A 246 17.59 -8.72 26.03
N PHE A 247 18.24 -7.56 25.81
CA PHE A 247 17.74 -6.26 26.27
C PHE A 247 16.31 -5.93 25.81
N PRO A 248 15.89 -6.23 24.56
CA PRO A 248 14.52 -6.00 24.11
C PRO A 248 13.45 -6.70 24.97
N ASN A 249 13.80 -7.82 25.62
CA ASN A 249 12.87 -8.58 26.44
C ASN A 249 12.49 -7.85 27.74
N TYR A 250 13.23 -6.80 28.13
CA TYR A 250 12.87 -5.97 29.28
C TYR A 250 11.64 -5.10 29.04
N ASP A 251 11.23 -4.86 27.78
CA ASP A 251 10.00 -4.12 27.48
C ASP A 251 8.77 -4.90 28.00
N SER A 252 8.26 -4.48 29.15
CA SER A 252 7.19 -5.16 29.87
C SER A 252 5.83 -5.09 29.17
N ARG A 253 5.58 -4.10 28.30
CA ARG A 253 4.34 -4.03 27.53
C ARG A 253 4.42 -4.95 26.32
N ARG A 254 5.60 -5.11 25.75
CA ARG A 254 5.85 -6.02 24.63
C ARG A 254 5.91 -7.49 25.07
N TYR A 255 6.50 -7.75 26.24
CA TYR A 255 6.67 -9.07 26.83
C TYR A 255 6.11 -9.13 28.25
N PRO A 256 4.77 -9.16 28.41
CA PRO A 256 4.12 -9.13 29.73
C PRO A 256 4.23 -10.45 30.50
N ILE A 257 4.55 -11.55 29.80
CA ILE A 257 4.76 -12.89 30.35
C ILE A 257 6.15 -13.39 29.97
N ARG A 258 6.54 -14.57 30.47
CA ARG A 258 7.81 -15.22 30.14
C ARG A 258 8.03 -15.24 28.62
N THR A 259 9.21 -14.81 28.18
CA THR A 259 9.62 -14.86 26.76
C THR A 259 10.95 -15.57 26.60
N VAL A 260 11.08 -16.37 25.54
CA VAL A 260 12.25 -17.21 25.30
C VAL A 260 12.87 -16.85 23.95
N SER A 261 14.07 -16.26 24.00
CA SER A 261 14.89 -15.94 22.83
C SER A 261 15.75 -17.12 22.39
N GLN A 262 16.29 -17.07 21.17
CA GLN A 262 17.26 -18.05 20.66
C GLN A 262 18.46 -17.33 20.03
N LEU A 263 19.67 -17.68 20.47
CA LEU A 263 20.92 -17.10 19.99
C LEU A 263 21.45 -18.01 18.87
N THR A 264 21.44 -17.52 17.63
CA THR A 264 21.81 -18.29 16.43
C THR A 264 23.19 -17.93 15.88
N ARG A 265 23.86 -16.92 16.45
CA ARG A 265 25.23 -16.56 16.07
C ARG A 265 26.21 -17.71 16.26
N GLU A 266 27.24 -17.69 15.44
CA GLU A 266 28.34 -18.64 15.51
C GLU A 266 29.62 -18.00 16.03
N ILE A 267 30.32 -18.72 16.90
CA ILE A 267 31.68 -18.37 17.36
C ILE A 267 32.64 -19.48 16.94
N TYR A 268 33.92 -19.13 16.77
CA TYR A 268 34.86 -20.00 16.06
C TYR A 268 36.05 -20.36 16.91
N THR A 269 36.55 -21.60 16.78
CA THR A 269 37.86 -22.03 17.30
C THR A 269 38.70 -22.62 16.18
N ASN A 270 40.02 -22.47 16.26
CA ASN A 270 40.97 -23.01 15.30
C ASN A 270 42.21 -23.55 16.02
N PRO A 271 42.21 -24.84 16.41
CA PRO A 271 43.28 -25.42 17.23
C PRO A 271 44.69 -25.29 16.64
N VAL A 272 44.80 -25.33 15.30
CA VAL A 272 46.10 -25.24 14.60
C VAL A 272 46.65 -23.82 14.58
N LEU A 273 45.79 -22.81 14.61
CA LEU A 273 46.23 -21.41 14.58
C LEU A 273 46.35 -20.84 16.00
N GLU A 274 45.41 -21.17 16.89
CA GLU A 274 45.37 -20.66 18.27
C GLU A 274 46.51 -21.21 19.12
N ASN A 275 46.89 -22.48 18.92
CA ASN A 275 48.02 -23.09 19.63
C ASN A 275 49.33 -23.06 18.83
N PHE A 276 49.48 -22.08 17.93
CA PHE A 276 50.69 -21.91 17.12
C PHE A 276 51.60 -20.83 17.70
N ASP A 277 52.79 -21.24 18.13
CA ASP A 277 53.79 -20.33 18.72
C ASP A 277 54.37 -19.30 17.71
N GLY A 278 54.09 -19.44 16.41
CA GLY A 278 54.53 -18.51 15.36
C GLY A 278 53.47 -17.51 14.90
N SER A 279 53.70 -16.97 13.71
CA SER A 279 52.70 -16.22 12.96
C SER A 279 52.91 -16.43 11.46
N PHE A 280 51.84 -16.72 10.73
CA PHE A 280 51.85 -16.79 9.27
C PHE A 280 51.58 -15.39 8.71
N ARG A 281 52.51 -14.91 7.87
CA ARG A 281 52.46 -13.55 7.34
C ARG A 281 51.33 -13.38 6.32
N GLY A 282 50.57 -12.29 6.43
CA GLY A 282 49.54 -11.90 5.45
C GLY A 282 48.38 -12.90 5.33
N SER A 283 48.17 -13.79 6.30
CA SER A 283 47.18 -14.86 6.21
C SER A 283 45.83 -14.50 6.82
N ALA A 284 45.72 -13.43 7.63
CA ALA A 284 44.50 -13.12 8.40
C ALA A 284 43.25 -13.05 7.52
N GLN A 285 43.34 -12.35 6.38
CA GLN A 285 42.22 -12.24 5.44
C GLN A 285 41.82 -13.59 4.83
N GLY A 286 42.80 -14.46 4.56
CA GLY A 286 42.55 -15.82 4.05
C GLY A 286 41.91 -16.72 5.11
N ILE A 287 42.28 -16.55 6.38
CA ILE A 287 41.70 -17.27 7.51
C ILE A 287 40.24 -16.81 7.72
N GLU A 288 40.00 -15.50 7.76
CA GLU A 288 38.65 -14.95 7.95
C GLU A 288 37.70 -15.37 6.82
N ARG A 289 38.17 -15.39 5.56
CA ARG A 289 37.40 -15.90 4.41
C ARG A 289 37.13 -17.40 4.44
N SER A 290 37.79 -18.15 5.32
CA SER A 290 37.51 -19.59 5.50
C SER A 290 36.29 -19.84 6.37
N ILE A 291 35.84 -18.84 7.13
CA ILE A 291 34.54 -18.86 7.82
C ILE A 291 33.43 -18.75 6.77
N ARG A 292 32.32 -19.45 7.00
CA ARG A 292 31.16 -19.38 6.10
C ARG A 292 30.51 -18.00 6.15
N SER A 293 30.04 -17.50 5.01
CA SER A 293 29.22 -16.29 4.94
C SER A 293 27.85 -16.50 5.59
N PRO A 294 27.11 -15.43 5.93
CA PRO A 294 25.75 -15.52 6.47
C PRO A 294 24.86 -16.51 5.71
N HIS A 295 24.13 -17.33 6.45
CA HIS A 295 23.35 -18.45 5.91
C HIS A 295 22.14 -18.75 6.78
N LEU A 296 21.14 -19.46 6.24
CA LEU A 296 20.08 -20.04 7.06
C LEU A 296 20.69 -21.12 7.97
N MET A 297 20.21 -21.20 9.20
CA MET A 297 20.71 -22.16 10.17
C MET A 297 20.56 -23.59 9.65
N ASP A 298 21.61 -24.38 9.81
CA ASP A 298 21.65 -25.79 9.47
C ASP A 298 22.11 -26.63 10.67
N ILE A 299 21.92 -27.93 10.54
CA ILE A 299 22.25 -28.94 11.54
C ILE A 299 23.35 -29.81 10.97
N LEU A 300 24.50 -29.84 11.64
CA LEU A 300 25.64 -30.67 11.24
C LEU A 300 25.34 -32.16 11.44
N ASN A 301 25.19 -32.90 10.34
CA ASN A 301 24.88 -34.33 10.39
C ASN A 301 26.14 -35.17 10.53
N SER A 302 27.14 -34.94 9.67
CA SER A 302 28.39 -35.70 9.68
C SER A 302 29.56 -34.99 9.02
N ILE A 303 30.77 -35.40 9.40
CA ILE A 303 32.05 -34.95 8.84
C ILE A 303 32.77 -36.18 8.30
N THR A 304 33.08 -36.20 7.01
CA THR A 304 33.91 -37.27 6.42
C THR A 304 35.34 -36.75 6.22
N ILE A 305 36.28 -37.28 6.98
CA ILE A 305 37.66 -36.80 7.09
C ILE A 305 38.59 -37.63 6.19
N TYR A 306 39.45 -36.93 5.42
CA TYR A 306 40.46 -37.53 4.55
C TYR A 306 41.86 -37.36 5.16
N THR A 307 42.59 -38.48 5.24
CA THR A 307 43.95 -38.51 5.78
C THR A 307 44.98 -38.47 4.65
N ASP A 308 45.96 -37.58 4.76
CA ASP A 308 47.17 -37.57 3.94
C ASP A 308 48.40 -37.83 4.81
N ALA A 309 49.56 -38.06 4.21
CA ALA A 309 50.80 -38.30 4.93
C ALA A 309 51.99 -37.54 4.33
N HIS A 310 52.81 -36.96 5.20
CA HIS A 310 54.09 -36.36 4.81
C HIS A 310 55.20 -36.92 5.71
N ARG A 311 56.20 -37.60 5.11
CA ARG A 311 57.34 -38.19 5.82
C ARG A 311 56.94 -39.08 7.01
N GLY A 312 55.90 -39.90 6.83
CA GLY A 312 55.39 -40.83 7.85
C GLY A 312 54.43 -40.20 8.87
N TYR A 313 54.21 -38.89 8.84
CA TYR A 313 53.22 -38.20 9.68
C TYR A 313 51.89 -38.12 8.94
N TYR A 314 50.88 -38.80 9.49
CA TYR A 314 49.52 -38.79 8.97
C TYR A 314 48.75 -37.61 9.56
N TYR A 315 48.00 -36.90 8.73
CA TYR A 315 47.30 -35.68 9.15
C TYR A 315 45.95 -35.51 8.46
N TRP A 316 45.08 -34.70 9.07
CA TRP A 316 43.82 -34.25 8.49
C TRP A 316 44.11 -33.33 7.29
N SER A 317 43.91 -33.86 6.10
CA SER A 317 44.23 -33.18 4.83
C SER A 317 43.06 -32.42 4.22
N GLY A 318 41.84 -32.90 4.46
CA GLY A 318 40.58 -32.31 4.03
C GLY A 318 39.39 -33.04 4.61
N HIS A 319 38.19 -32.51 4.45
CA HIS A 319 36.95 -33.15 4.87
C HIS A 319 35.74 -32.67 4.07
N GLN A 320 34.66 -33.42 4.14
CA GLN A 320 33.37 -33.09 3.53
C GLN A 320 32.28 -33.03 4.61
N ILE A 321 31.44 -32.00 4.54
CA ILE A 321 30.35 -31.76 5.50
C ILE A 321 29.01 -32.12 4.88
N MET A 322 28.18 -32.83 5.64
CA MET A 322 26.77 -33.03 5.37
C MET A 322 25.93 -32.35 6.46
N ALA A 323 24.92 -31.60 6.05
CA ALA A 323 24.04 -30.86 6.94
C ALA A 323 22.57 -30.93 6.49
N SER A 324 21.66 -30.66 7.42
CA SER A 324 20.22 -30.60 7.16
C SER A 324 19.64 -29.24 7.56
N PRO A 325 18.56 -28.77 6.90
CA PRO A 325 17.81 -27.60 7.36
C PRO A 325 17.25 -27.80 8.78
N VAL A 326 16.88 -26.69 9.45
CA VAL A 326 16.21 -26.71 10.75
C VAL A 326 15.03 -27.68 10.75
N GLY A 327 14.91 -28.46 11.82
CA GLY A 327 13.87 -29.47 12.02
C GLY A 327 13.92 -30.67 11.08
N PHE A 328 15.04 -30.88 10.36
CA PHE A 328 15.15 -31.88 9.30
C PHE A 328 14.02 -31.75 8.27
N SER A 329 13.57 -30.51 8.04
CA SER A 329 12.39 -30.16 7.24
C SER A 329 12.63 -30.22 5.73
N GLY A 330 13.83 -30.57 5.30
CA GLY A 330 14.22 -30.73 3.91
C GLY A 330 15.34 -31.77 3.77
N PRO A 331 15.74 -32.10 2.52
CA PRO A 331 16.78 -33.09 2.28
C PRO A 331 18.14 -32.65 2.86
N GLU A 332 18.94 -33.63 3.25
CA GLU A 332 20.36 -33.40 3.57
C GLU A 332 21.09 -32.86 2.34
N PHE A 333 21.96 -31.87 2.56
CA PHE A 333 22.81 -31.28 1.54
C PHE A 333 24.28 -31.38 1.95
N THR A 334 25.16 -31.29 0.95
CA THR A 334 26.60 -31.51 1.11
C THR A 334 27.38 -30.30 0.63
N PHE A 335 28.35 -29.84 1.42
CA PHE A 335 29.23 -28.75 1.04
C PHE A 335 30.37 -29.23 0.14
N PRO A 336 30.97 -28.33 -0.67
CA PRO A 336 32.21 -28.65 -1.37
C PRO A 336 33.30 -29.16 -0.43
N LEU A 337 34.22 -29.96 -0.95
CA LEU A 337 35.35 -30.48 -0.18
C LEU A 337 36.18 -29.34 0.42
N TYR A 338 36.37 -29.36 1.74
CA TYR A 338 37.32 -28.49 2.44
C TYR A 338 38.70 -29.14 2.46
N GLY A 339 39.75 -28.36 2.18
CA GLY A 339 41.13 -28.88 2.15
C GLY A 339 41.48 -29.61 0.86
N THR A 340 42.12 -30.78 0.98
CA THR A 340 42.52 -31.65 -0.15
C THR A 340 42.18 -33.11 0.15
N MET A 341 41.79 -33.87 -0.87
CA MET A 341 41.42 -35.28 -0.71
C MET A 341 42.68 -36.16 -0.57
N GLY A 342 43.09 -36.43 0.67
CA GLY A 342 44.17 -37.38 0.97
C GLY A 342 43.72 -38.84 0.86
N ASN A 343 44.68 -39.72 0.54
CA ASN A 343 44.47 -41.16 0.40
C ASN A 343 45.49 -42.02 1.17
N ALA A 344 46.22 -41.41 2.12
CA ALA A 344 47.23 -42.11 2.91
C ALA A 344 46.61 -43.10 3.90
N ALA A 345 45.34 -42.90 4.28
CA ALA A 345 44.54 -43.86 5.03
C ALA A 345 43.08 -43.83 4.55
N PRO A 346 42.25 -44.83 4.88
CA PRO A 346 40.82 -44.81 4.55
C PRO A 346 40.14 -43.55 5.12
N GLN A 347 39.21 -42.97 4.36
CA GLN A 347 38.37 -41.89 4.87
C GLN A 347 37.57 -42.33 6.09
N GLN A 348 37.37 -41.43 7.05
CA GLN A 348 36.63 -41.72 8.28
C GLN A 348 35.42 -40.80 8.38
N ARG A 349 34.21 -41.38 8.42
CA ARG A 349 32.96 -40.64 8.64
C ARG A 349 32.67 -40.55 10.14
N ILE A 350 32.63 -39.33 10.65
CA ILE A 350 32.23 -38.99 12.02
C ILE A 350 30.79 -38.47 11.96
N VAL A 351 29.85 -39.17 12.61
CA VAL A 351 28.47 -38.71 12.73
C VAL A 351 28.40 -37.68 13.86
N ALA A 352 28.02 -36.44 13.55
CA ALA A 352 27.97 -35.36 14.51
C ALA A 352 26.62 -35.30 15.24
N GLN A 353 25.51 -35.61 14.55
CA GLN A 353 24.17 -35.56 15.10
C GLN A 353 23.81 -36.84 15.88
N LEU A 354 24.53 -37.10 16.97
CA LEU A 354 24.18 -38.09 17.99
C LEU A 354 23.89 -37.38 19.32
N GLY A 355 22.90 -37.85 20.08
CA GLY A 355 22.46 -37.17 21.30
C GLY A 355 21.99 -35.76 21.01
N GLN A 356 22.60 -34.77 21.68
CA GLN A 356 22.37 -33.34 21.47
C GLN A 356 23.43 -32.70 20.55
N GLY A 357 24.15 -33.50 19.76
CA GLY A 357 25.25 -33.05 18.90
C GLY A 357 26.61 -33.04 19.60
N VAL A 358 27.67 -32.73 18.85
CA VAL A 358 29.03 -32.60 19.40
C VAL A 358 29.14 -31.31 20.21
N TYR A 359 29.55 -31.39 21.47
CA TYR A 359 29.72 -30.22 22.35
C TYR A 359 31.19 -29.87 22.63
N ARG A 360 32.11 -30.80 22.33
CA ARG A 360 33.54 -30.64 22.63
C ARG A 360 34.40 -31.35 21.60
N THR A 361 35.52 -30.72 21.25
CA THR A 361 36.60 -31.34 20.49
C THR A 361 37.90 -31.32 21.29
N LEU A 362 38.59 -32.47 21.38
CA LEU A 362 39.96 -32.53 21.90
C LEU A 362 40.92 -32.82 20.75
N SER A 363 41.65 -31.79 20.33
CA SER A 363 42.48 -31.82 19.13
C SER A 363 43.96 -32.03 19.45
N SER A 364 44.62 -32.84 18.62
CA SER A 364 46.07 -33.06 18.63
C SER A 364 46.69 -32.28 17.46
N THR A 365 47.46 -31.24 17.80
CA THR A 365 48.17 -30.41 16.84
C THR A 365 49.55 -30.99 16.52
N PHE A 366 49.97 -30.86 15.27
CA PHE A 366 51.29 -31.28 14.82
C PHE A 366 52.00 -30.16 14.07
N TYR A 367 53.16 -29.75 14.59
CA TYR A 367 54.01 -28.73 14.00
C TYR A 367 55.40 -29.30 13.69
N ARG A 368 55.73 -29.41 12.40
CA ARG A 368 57.08 -29.78 11.96
C ARG A 368 57.80 -28.57 11.40
N ARG A 369 58.84 -28.13 12.09
CA ARG A 369 59.69 -26.99 11.68
C ARG A 369 61.17 -27.41 11.64
N PRO A 370 61.63 -27.95 10.51
CA PRO A 370 63.03 -28.28 10.37
C PRO A 370 63.92 -27.03 10.29
N PHE A 371 65.17 -27.12 10.76
CA PHE A 371 66.15 -26.02 10.77
C PHE A 371 66.48 -25.44 9.38
N ASN A 372 66.26 -26.18 8.30
CA ASN A 372 66.49 -25.73 6.93
C ASN A 372 65.22 -25.99 6.10
N ILE A 373 64.64 -24.94 5.51
CA ILE A 373 63.36 -24.98 4.78
C ILE A 373 63.62 -25.10 3.28
N GLY A 374 63.03 -26.11 2.65
CA GLY A 374 63.09 -26.32 1.20
C GLY A 374 62.06 -27.35 0.75
N ILE A 375 61.96 -27.63 -0.56
CA ILE A 375 60.96 -28.57 -1.12
C ILE A 375 61.08 -29.96 -0.48
N ASN A 376 62.29 -30.38 -0.10
CA ASN A 376 62.55 -31.65 0.57
C ASN A 376 62.38 -31.58 2.10
N ASN A 377 62.26 -30.39 2.71
CA ASN A 377 62.22 -30.21 4.16
C ASN A 377 61.15 -29.17 4.54
N GLN A 378 59.91 -29.53 4.26
CA GLN A 378 58.73 -28.65 4.34
C GLN A 378 58.31 -28.41 5.79
N GLN A 379 57.73 -27.23 6.04
CA GLN A 379 56.99 -26.95 7.25
C GLN A 379 55.59 -27.57 7.20
N LEU A 380 55.12 -28.10 8.33
CA LEU A 380 53.78 -28.68 8.46
C LEU A 380 53.08 -28.11 9.69
N SER A 381 51.88 -27.58 9.53
CA SER A 381 51.00 -27.11 10.60
C SER A 381 49.58 -27.65 10.38
N VAL A 382 49.25 -28.72 11.10
CA VAL A 382 48.08 -29.58 10.83
C VAL A 382 47.53 -30.23 12.11
N LEU A 383 46.37 -30.91 12.02
CA LEU A 383 45.89 -31.85 13.03
C LEU A 383 46.22 -33.29 12.65
N ASP A 384 46.71 -34.09 13.61
CA ASP A 384 46.99 -35.53 13.43
C ASP A 384 46.01 -36.45 14.18
N GLY A 385 45.06 -35.86 14.93
CA GLY A 385 43.89 -36.53 15.49
C GLY A 385 42.96 -35.56 16.24
N THR A 386 41.67 -35.92 16.35
CA THR A 386 40.67 -35.18 17.13
C THR A 386 39.64 -36.13 17.72
N GLU A 387 39.29 -35.95 18.99
CA GLU A 387 38.12 -36.59 19.62
C GLU A 387 36.91 -35.65 19.58
N PHE A 388 35.74 -36.20 19.25
CA PHE A 388 34.45 -35.50 19.19
C PHE A 388 33.52 -36.09 20.26
N ALA A 389 33.22 -35.32 21.30
CA ALA A 389 32.37 -35.75 22.41
C ALA A 389 30.94 -35.19 22.27
N TYR A 390 29.94 -36.01 22.63
CA TYR A 390 28.52 -35.71 22.40
C TYR A 390 27.80 -35.23 23.65
N GLY A 391 26.94 -34.23 23.49
CA GLY A 391 26.02 -33.77 24.53
C GLY A 391 24.93 -34.80 24.78
N THR A 392 24.67 -35.15 26.04
CA THR A 392 23.66 -36.13 26.42
C THR A 392 23.32 -36.05 27.90
N SER A 393 22.07 -36.37 28.25
CA SER A 393 21.67 -36.59 29.65
C SER A 393 22.35 -37.82 30.26
N SER A 394 22.77 -38.78 29.43
CA SER A 394 23.41 -40.04 29.85
C SER A 394 24.91 -40.05 29.49
N ASN A 395 25.41 -41.11 28.85
CA ASN A 395 26.78 -41.22 28.39
C ASN A 395 26.79 -41.76 26.95
N LEU A 396 27.53 -41.12 26.06
CA LEU A 396 27.72 -41.56 24.67
C LEU A 396 29.24 -41.67 24.40
N PRO A 397 29.72 -42.74 23.76
CA PRO A 397 31.13 -42.85 23.42
C PRO A 397 31.51 -41.77 22.42
N SER A 398 32.62 -41.08 22.67
CA SER A 398 33.19 -40.10 21.74
C SER A 398 33.61 -40.78 20.43
N ALA A 399 33.47 -40.07 19.30
CA ALA A 399 34.06 -40.50 18.05
C ALA A 399 35.49 -39.96 17.95
N VAL A 400 36.46 -40.82 17.64
CA VAL A 400 37.87 -40.43 17.60
C VAL A 400 38.40 -40.54 16.18
N TYR A 401 38.80 -39.41 15.60
CA TYR A 401 39.63 -39.39 14.39
C TYR A 401 41.09 -39.63 14.79
N ARG A 402 41.59 -40.83 14.51
CA ARG A 402 42.94 -41.32 14.81
C ARG A 402 43.32 -41.38 16.30
N LYS A 403 43.35 -40.24 17.00
CA LYS A 403 43.70 -40.12 18.43
C LYS A 403 43.09 -38.86 19.04
N SER A 404 42.96 -38.84 20.36
CA SER A 404 42.62 -37.64 21.12
C SER A 404 43.86 -36.73 21.29
N GLY A 405 43.64 -35.51 21.77
CA GLY A 405 44.70 -34.53 22.03
C GLY A 405 44.43 -33.68 23.27
N THR A 406 45.22 -32.62 23.46
CA THR A 406 45.17 -31.76 24.66
C THR A 406 44.71 -30.33 24.35
N VAL A 407 44.50 -29.97 23.08
CA VAL A 407 43.90 -28.67 22.74
C VAL A 407 42.40 -28.83 22.85
N ASP A 408 41.85 -28.37 23.96
CA ASP A 408 40.46 -28.57 24.34
C ASP A 408 39.60 -27.36 23.96
N SER A 409 38.50 -27.61 23.24
CA SER A 409 37.56 -26.52 22.93
C SER A 409 36.82 -26.00 24.16
N LEU A 410 36.73 -26.76 25.26
CA LEU A 410 36.05 -26.30 26.48
C LEU A 410 36.77 -25.16 27.19
N ASP A 411 38.08 -24.98 26.98
CA ASP A 411 38.82 -23.86 27.55
C ASP A 411 38.35 -22.52 26.94
N GLU A 412 37.93 -22.55 25.66
CA GLU A 412 37.46 -21.40 24.90
C GLU A 412 35.93 -21.27 24.88
N ILE A 413 35.23 -22.39 25.06
CA ILE A 413 33.78 -22.53 24.98
C ILE A 413 33.29 -23.32 26.20
N PRO A 414 33.31 -22.72 27.40
CA PRO A 414 33.03 -23.46 28.63
C PRO A 414 31.54 -23.81 28.78
N PRO A 415 31.20 -24.70 29.73
CA PRO A 415 29.81 -25.01 30.07
C PRO A 415 29.06 -23.77 30.60
N GLN A 416 27.78 -23.64 30.28
CA GLN A 416 26.89 -22.65 30.91
C GLN A 416 26.46 -23.07 32.32
N ASN A 417 26.50 -24.38 32.63
CA ASN A 417 26.17 -24.92 33.94
C ASN A 417 27.28 -25.85 34.44
N ASN A 418 28.06 -25.37 35.40
CA ASN A 418 29.15 -26.11 36.03
C ASN A 418 28.71 -27.02 37.19
N ASN A 419 27.42 -27.01 37.57
CA ASN A 419 26.87 -27.91 38.60
C ASN A 419 26.61 -29.33 38.07
N VAL A 420 26.73 -29.55 36.76
CA VAL A 420 26.55 -30.83 36.08
C VAL A 420 27.76 -31.13 35.20
N PRO A 421 27.99 -32.40 34.81
CA PRO A 421 29.09 -32.71 33.90
C PRO A 421 28.98 -31.94 32.57
N PRO A 422 30.11 -31.58 31.91
CA PRO A 422 30.10 -30.77 30.68
C PRO A 422 29.18 -31.30 29.57
N ARG A 423 29.03 -32.62 29.44
CA ARG A 423 28.12 -33.25 28.46
C ARG A 423 26.63 -32.90 28.64
N GLN A 424 26.24 -32.40 29.82
CA GLN A 424 24.89 -31.92 30.13
C GLN A 424 24.86 -30.39 30.20
N GLY A 425 25.91 -29.79 30.80
CA GLY A 425 26.02 -28.37 31.08
C GLY A 425 26.61 -27.51 29.97
N PHE A 426 26.99 -28.10 28.83
CA PHE A 426 27.59 -27.38 27.70
C PHE A 426 26.77 -26.16 27.27
N SER A 427 27.42 -25.13 26.76
CA SER A 427 26.78 -23.92 26.23
C SER A 427 26.53 -23.97 24.72
N HIS A 428 27.37 -24.70 23.98
CA HIS A 428 27.38 -24.69 22.52
C HIS A 428 27.41 -26.10 21.90
N ARG A 429 27.00 -26.16 20.64
CA ARG A 429 27.10 -27.33 19.79
C ARG A 429 27.92 -26.99 18.54
N LEU A 430 28.69 -27.95 18.05
CA LEU A 430 29.40 -27.85 16.79
C LEU A 430 28.39 -27.77 15.63
N SER A 431 28.40 -26.66 14.90
CA SER A 431 27.48 -26.37 13.80
C SER A 431 28.11 -26.57 12.43
N HIS A 432 29.43 -26.39 12.30
CA HIS A 432 30.14 -26.58 11.04
C HIS A 432 31.63 -26.82 11.28
N VAL A 433 32.30 -27.42 10.30
CA VAL A 433 33.77 -27.40 10.23
C VAL A 433 34.16 -26.97 8.83
N SER A 434 34.88 -25.86 8.71
CA SER A 434 35.52 -25.45 7.46
C SER A 434 37.04 -25.60 7.59
N MET A 435 37.83 -25.05 6.65
CA MET A 435 39.28 -25.18 6.72
C MET A 435 40.01 -24.00 6.10
N PHE A 436 40.87 -23.36 6.88
CA PHE A 436 41.95 -22.56 6.32
C PHE A 436 43.05 -23.50 5.80
N ARG A 437 43.46 -23.28 4.54
CA ARG A 437 44.48 -24.10 3.90
C ARG A 437 45.51 -23.25 3.18
N SER A 438 46.75 -23.73 3.20
CA SER A 438 47.82 -23.21 2.36
C SER A 438 48.72 -24.36 1.89
N GLY A 439 49.26 -24.22 0.68
CA GLY A 439 50.18 -25.18 0.08
C GLY A 439 49.54 -26.47 -0.47
N SER A 440 50.15 -26.98 -1.53
CA SER A 440 50.05 -28.35 -2.04
C SER A 440 51.15 -29.24 -1.43
N SER A 441 51.15 -30.54 -1.72
CA SER A 441 52.24 -31.45 -1.34
C SER A 441 53.63 -31.04 -1.90
N SER A 442 53.67 -30.18 -2.92
CA SER A 442 54.88 -29.60 -3.51
C SER A 442 55.30 -28.26 -2.91
N SER A 443 54.54 -27.71 -1.94
CA SER A 443 54.82 -26.41 -1.32
C SER A 443 55.79 -26.50 -0.16
N VAL A 444 56.58 -25.45 0.07
CA VAL A 444 57.56 -25.37 1.18
C VAL A 444 56.92 -25.34 2.57
N SER A 445 55.62 -25.01 2.65
CA SER A 445 54.82 -25.02 3.88
C SER A 445 53.41 -25.52 3.57
N ILE A 446 52.91 -26.44 4.40
CA ILE A 446 51.56 -27.00 4.30
C ILE A 446 50.79 -26.63 5.57
N ILE A 447 49.66 -25.95 5.36
CA ILE A 447 48.71 -25.61 6.42
C ILE A 447 47.40 -26.31 6.13
N ARG A 448 46.89 -27.06 7.11
CA ARG A 448 45.53 -27.59 7.15
C ARG A 448 44.98 -27.32 8.53
N ALA A 449 44.23 -26.23 8.64
CA ALA A 449 43.73 -25.70 9.89
C ALA A 449 42.20 -25.75 9.88
N PRO A 450 41.58 -26.88 10.31
CA PRO A 450 40.13 -26.97 10.49
C PRO A 450 39.64 -25.83 11.38
N MET A 451 38.58 -25.16 10.93
CA MET A 451 37.90 -24.10 11.64
C MET A 451 36.60 -24.65 12.18
N PHE A 452 36.45 -24.72 13.49
CA PHE A 452 35.25 -25.24 14.14
C PHE A 452 34.28 -24.09 14.42
N SER A 453 33.05 -24.24 13.97
CA SER A 453 31.96 -23.29 14.23
C SER A 453 31.07 -23.82 15.36
N TRP A 454 30.75 -22.95 16.32
CA TRP A 454 29.99 -23.28 17.52
C TRP A 454 28.75 -22.40 17.61
N ILE A 455 27.58 -23.02 17.52
CA ILE A 455 26.30 -22.35 17.72
C ILE A 455 25.84 -22.51 19.17
N HIS A 456 25.25 -21.47 19.74
CA HIS A 456 24.73 -21.53 21.10
C HIS A 456 23.59 -22.56 21.19
N ARG A 457 23.47 -23.28 22.31
CA ARG A 457 22.51 -24.39 22.42
C ARG A 457 21.05 -23.96 22.41
N SER A 458 20.76 -22.70 22.72
CA SER A 458 19.39 -22.15 22.60
C SER A 458 18.90 -22.09 21.15
N ALA A 459 19.79 -22.16 20.17
CA ALA A 459 19.41 -22.49 18.80
C ALA A 459 19.03 -23.98 18.72
N GLU A 460 17.79 -24.27 19.12
CA GLU A 460 17.24 -25.63 19.13
C GLU A 460 17.22 -26.24 17.73
N PHE A 461 17.34 -27.57 17.63
CA PHE A 461 17.25 -28.26 16.34
C PHE A 461 15.91 -28.05 15.64
N ASN A 462 14.83 -27.90 16.42
CA ASN A 462 13.47 -27.70 15.95
C ASN A 462 12.95 -26.34 16.43
N ASN A 463 12.01 -25.74 15.70
CA ASN A 463 11.30 -24.56 16.15
C ASN A 463 10.02 -24.99 16.87
N ILE A 464 10.11 -25.23 18.19
CA ILE A 464 9.01 -25.69 19.02
C ILE A 464 8.32 -24.49 19.66
N ILE A 465 7.00 -24.37 19.49
CA ILE A 465 6.23 -23.24 20.02
C ILE A 465 5.67 -23.59 21.40
N ALA A 466 6.13 -22.90 22.45
CA ALA A 466 5.64 -23.10 23.81
C ALA A 466 4.19 -22.60 23.97
N SER A 467 3.44 -23.15 24.93
CA SER A 467 2.03 -22.77 25.17
C SER A 467 1.83 -21.77 26.31
N ASP A 468 2.86 -21.52 27.11
CA ASP A 468 2.85 -20.76 28.35
C ASP A 468 3.77 -19.53 28.34
N SER A 469 4.45 -19.30 27.21
CA SER A 469 5.47 -18.27 27.05
C SER A 469 5.52 -17.77 25.61
N ILE A 470 6.00 -16.53 25.43
CA ILE A 470 6.21 -15.94 24.11
C ILE A 470 7.46 -16.57 23.51
N THR A 471 7.26 -17.41 22.49
CA THR A 471 8.37 -18.09 21.80
C THR A 471 8.91 -17.22 20.68
N GLN A 472 10.20 -16.90 20.70
CA GLN A 472 10.86 -16.14 19.64
C GLN A 472 11.64 -17.08 18.72
N ILE A 473 11.33 -17.08 17.42
CA ILE A 473 11.99 -17.87 16.39
C ILE A 473 12.66 -16.90 15.39
N PRO A 474 13.99 -16.76 15.40
CA PRO A 474 14.70 -15.98 14.40
C PRO A 474 14.39 -16.45 12.97
N ALA A 475 14.22 -15.52 12.04
CA ALA A 475 13.89 -15.82 10.64
C ALA A 475 14.98 -16.64 9.94
N VAL A 476 16.24 -16.52 10.40
CA VAL A 476 17.35 -17.37 9.94
C VAL A 476 17.20 -18.84 10.28
N LYS A 477 16.28 -19.21 11.19
CA LYS A 477 15.88 -20.60 11.42
C LYS A 477 14.84 -21.12 10.42
N GLY A 478 14.63 -20.38 9.34
CA GLY A 478 13.86 -20.81 8.18
C GLY A 478 14.57 -21.87 7.35
N ASN A 479 13.83 -22.51 6.45
CA ASN A 479 14.35 -23.53 5.54
C ASN A 479 14.19 -23.16 4.06
N PHE A 480 13.44 -22.10 3.75
CA PHE A 480 13.22 -21.62 2.39
C PHE A 480 13.29 -20.09 2.36
N LEU A 481 14.13 -19.58 1.46
CA LEU A 481 14.30 -18.16 1.20
C LEU A 481 14.28 -17.93 -0.32
N PHE A 482 13.35 -17.11 -0.77
CA PHE A 482 13.16 -16.75 -2.17
C PHE A 482 13.23 -15.24 -2.34
N ASN A 483 13.92 -14.77 -3.40
CA ASN A 483 14.22 -13.35 -3.66
C ASN A 483 14.61 -12.57 -2.39
N GLY A 484 15.65 -13.05 -1.72
CA GLY A 484 16.21 -12.45 -0.52
C GLY A 484 17.58 -13.03 -0.20
N SER A 485 18.23 -12.51 0.83
CA SER A 485 19.51 -12.99 1.31
C SER A 485 19.55 -13.01 2.84
N VAL A 486 20.39 -13.87 3.41
CA VAL A 486 20.79 -13.72 4.81
C VAL A 486 21.93 -12.71 4.87
N ILE A 487 21.87 -11.79 5.84
CA ILE A 487 22.87 -10.75 6.06
C ILE A 487 23.35 -10.81 7.50
N SER A 488 24.60 -10.40 7.73
CA SER A 488 25.17 -10.34 9.08
C SER A 488 24.32 -9.46 9.98
N GLY A 489 24.02 -9.96 11.19
CA GLY A 489 23.33 -9.17 12.20
C GLY A 489 24.18 -8.00 12.68
N PRO A 490 23.58 -6.91 13.19
CA PRO A 490 24.30 -5.74 13.67
C PRO A 490 25.03 -5.96 15.01
N GLY A 491 24.86 -7.13 15.65
CA GLY A 491 25.50 -7.48 16.92
C GLY A 491 24.56 -7.54 18.12
N PHE A 492 23.35 -6.98 18.03
CA PHE A 492 22.36 -6.97 19.12
C PHE A 492 21.14 -7.88 18.90
N THR A 493 21.15 -8.72 17.88
CA THR A 493 20.03 -9.61 17.51
C THR A 493 20.27 -11.06 17.94
N GLY A 494 21.47 -11.37 18.46
CA GLY A 494 21.86 -12.73 18.85
C GLY A 494 22.17 -13.66 17.68
N GLY A 495 22.20 -13.12 16.45
CA GLY A 495 22.46 -13.86 15.21
C GLY A 495 22.21 -13.00 13.97
N ASP A 496 22.26 -13.65 12.81
CA ASP A 496 22.05 -13.03 11.51
C ASP A 496 20.57 -12.73 11.21
N LEU A 497 20.33 -12.01 10.12
CA LEU A 497 19.00 -11.50 9.74
C LEU A 497 18.64 -11.89 8.30
N VAL A 498 17.35 -11.85 7.98
CA VAL A 498 16.86 -12.12 6.61
C VAL A 498 16.46 -10.81 5.94
N ARG A 499 17.03 -10.51 4.77
CA ARG A 499 16.63 -9.37 3.91
C ARG A 499 15.78 -9.89 2.75
N LEU A 500 14.53 -9.45 2.68
CA LEU A 500 13.65 -9.71 1.55
C LEU A 500 13.75 -8.56 0.55
N ASN A 501 14.03 -8.86 -0.70
CA ASN A 501 14.17 -7.84 -1.74
C ASN A 501 12.80 -7.35 -2.22
N SER A 502 12.80 -6.23 -2.94
CA SER A 502 11.64 -5.78 -3.68
C SER A 502 11.34 -6.70 -4.86
N SER A 503 10.09 -6.71 -5.29
CA SER A 503 9.64 -7.57 -6.39
C SER A 503 9.98 -7.03 -7.79
N GLY A 504 10.38 -5.76 -7.90
CA GLY A 504 10.55 -5.08 -9.20
C GLY A 504 9.22 -4.97 -9.96
N ASN A 505 8.12 -4.73 -9.23
CA ASN A 505 6.75 -4.73 -9.72
C ASN A 505 6.29 -6.07 -10.36
N ASN A 506 6.97 -7.18 -10.09
CA ASN A 506 6.59 -8.51 -10.56
C ASN A 506 6.00 -9.36 -9.43
N ILE A 507 4.71 -9.67 -9.51
CA ILE A 507 3.95 -10.42 -8.50
C ILE A 507 4.57 -11.80 -8.19
N GLN A 508 5.20 -12.46 -9.17
CA GLN A 508 5.83 -13.78 -9.02
C GLN A 508 7.22 -13.71 -8.37
N ASN A 509 7.82 -12.52 -8.28
CA ASN A 509 9.15 -12.31 -7.72
C ASN A 509 9.10 -11.67 -6.32
N ARG A 510 8.03 -11.89 -5.55
CA ARG A 510 7.92 -11.35 -4.18
C ARG A 510 8.88 -12.06 -3.23
N GLY A 511 9.74 -11.30 -2.55
CA GLY A 511 10.64 -11.83 -1.53
C GLY A 511 9.88 -12.59 -0.45
N TYR A 512 10.34 -13.80 -0.09
CA TYR A 512 9.63 -14.70 0.81
C TYR A 512 10.60 -15.49 1.70
N ILE A 513 10.30 -15.53 3.00
CA ILE A 513 10.95 -16.41 3.97
C ILE A 513 9.91 -17.34 4.59
N GLU A 514 10.22 -18.63 4.66
CA GLU A 514 9.40 -19.66 5.28
C GLU A 514 10.16 -20.34 6.43
N VAL A 515 9.46 -20.52 7.55
CA VAL A 515 10.00 -21.10 8.78
C VAL A 515 9.18 -22.31 9.19
N PRO A 516 9.78 -23.51 9.29
CA PRO A 516 9.10 -24.70 9.78
C PRO A 516 8.90 -24.58 11.28
N ILE A 517 7.71 -24.92 11.78
CA ILE A 517 7.34 -24.78 13.20
C ILE A 517 6.57 -26.01 13.69
N HIS A 518 6.72 -26.33 14.97
CA HIS A 518 6.06 -27.46 15.62
C HIS A 518 5.29 -27.00 16.86
N PHE A 519 4.03 -27.40 16.95
CA PHE A 519 3.16 -27.09 18.08
C PHE A 519 2.93 -28.33 18.95
N PRO A 520 3.47 -28.38 20.18
CA PRO A 520 3.21 -29.45 21.11
C PRO A 520 1.78 -29.42 21.66
N SER A 521 1.20 -28.22 21.79
CA SER A 521 -0.21 -28.01 22.16
C SER A 521 -1.01 -27.56 20.95
N THR A 522 -2.05 -28.31 20.58
CA THR A 522 -2.90 -27.99 19.43
C THR A 522 -4.09 -27.10 19.77
N SER A 523 -4.41 -26.93 21.06
CA SER A 523 -5.54 -26.11 21.52
C SER A 523 -5.17 -24.67 21.86
N THR A 524 -3.88 -24.38 22.07
CA THR A 524 -3.43 -23.03 22.39
C THR A 524 -3.62 -22.10 21.19
N ARG A 525 -4.16 -20.92 21.45
CA ARG A 525 -4.33 -19.85 20.45
C ARG A 525 -3.13 -18.93 20.50
N TYR A 526 -2.61 -18.56 19.34
CA TYR A 526 -1.43 -17.72 19.20
C TYR A 526 -1.70 -16.52 18.29
N ARG A 527 -1.34 -15.34 18.78
CA ARG A 527 -1.10 -14.18 17.92
C ARG A 527 0.33 -14.28 17.39
N VAL A 528 0.52 -13.98 16.10
CA VAL A 528 1.85 -13.95 15.48
C VAL A 528 2.30 -12.51 15.37
N ARG A 529 3.46 -12.20 15.95
CA ARG A 529 4.12 -10.90 15.86
C ARG A 529 5.45 -11.05 15.12
N VAL A 530 5.82 -10.05 14.34
CA VAL A 530 7.06 -10.06 13.56
C VAL A 530 7.88 -8.83 13.93
N ARG A 531 9.17 -9.03 14.21
CA ARG A 531 10.16 -7.96 14.40
C ARG A 531 10.85 -7.69 13.07
N TYR A 532 10.82 -6.44 12.60
CA TYR A 532 11.27 -6.07 11.25
C TYR A 532 11.91 -4.69 11.22
N ALA A 533 12.65 -4.40 10.14
CA ALA A 533 13.15 -3.06 9.84
C ALA A 533 12.87 -2.67 8.38
N SER A 534 12.34 -1.46 8.15
CA SER A 534 12.06 -0.91 6.82
C SER A 534 12.30 0.60 6.79
N VAL A 535 12.79 1.11 5.64
CA VAL A 535 13.01 2.56 5.41
C VAL A 535 11.78 3.28 4.87
N THR A 536 10.80 2.54 4.36
CA THR A 536 9.52 3.06 3.88
C THR A 536 8.36 2.28 4.50
N PRO A 537 7.15 2.87 4.56
CA PRO A 537 5.95 2.06 4.74
C PRO A 537 5.92 0.94 3.69
N ILE A 538 5.59 -0.28 4.11
CA ILE A 538 5.73 -1.45 3.24
C ILE A 538 4.59 -2.45 3.45
N HIS A 539 3.94 -2.90 2.37
CA HIS A 539 2.91 -3.95 2.43
C HIS A 539 3.56 -5.31 2.68
N LEU A 540 3.26 -5.92 3.81
CA LEU A 540 3.70 -7.27 4.16
C LEU A 540 2.51 -8.21 4.29
N ASN A 541 2.71 -9.44 3.84
CA ASN A 541 1.78 -10.53 4.04
C ASN A 541 2.44 -11.60 4.93
N VAL A 542 1.77 -12.01 6.00
CA VAL A 542 2.18 -13.12 6.85
C VAL A 542 1.23 -14.27 6.64
N ASN A 543 1.78 -15.42 6.25
CA ASN A 543 1.02 -16.66 6.16
C ASN A 543 1.36 -17.59 7.32
N TRP A 544 0.36 -18.32 7.79
CA TRP A 544 0.51 -19.48 8.64
C TRP A 544 -0.14 -20.66 7.91
N GLY A 545 0.69 -21.65 7.57
CA GLY A 545 0.30 -22.66 6.59
C GLY A 545 -0.03 -22.00 5.26
N ASN A 546 -1.17 -22.35 4.70
CA ASN A 546 -1.64 -21.78 3.43
C ASN A 546 -2.48 -20.50 3.63
N SER A 547 -2.82 -20.14 4.87
CA SER A 547 -3.70 -19.03 5.18
C SER A 547 -2.92 -17.74 5.45
N SER A 548 -3.34 -16.63 4.85
CA SER A 548 -2.85 -15.29 5.16
C SER A 548 -3.51 -14.80 6.47
N ILE A 549 -2.71 -14.60 7.51
CA ILE A 549 -3.18 -14.13 8.84
C ILE A 549 -2.94 -12.63 9.07
N PHE A 550 -2.11 -12.00 8.24
CA PHE A 550 -1.89 -10.56 8.21
C PHE A 550 -1.58 -10.13 6.77
N SER A 551 -2.18 -9.04 6.30
CA SER A 551 -1.87 -8.44 5.00
C SER A 551 -2.19 -6.96 5.05
N ASN A 552 -1.20 -6.12 5.34
CA ASN A 552 -1.36 -4.68 5.35
C ASN A 552 0.00 -3.99 5.20
N THR A 553 -0.02 -2.69 4.97
CA THR A 553 1.15 -1.83 5.09
C THR A 553 1.53 -1.68 6.57
N VAL A 554 2.83 -1.73 6.81
CA VAL A 554 3.44 -1.50 8.12
C VAL A 554 4.34 -0.27 8.02
N PRO A 555 4.50 0.53 9.10
CA PRO A 555 5.23 1.80 9.04
C PRO A 555 6.73 1.62 8.74
N ALA A 556 7.37 2.70 8.30
CA ALA A 556 8.82 2.77 8.32
C ALA A 556 9.33 2.79 9.77
N THR A 557 10.47 2.17 10.01
CA THR A 557 11.11 2.08 11.33
C THR A 557 12.55 2.56 11.34
N ALA A 558 13.19 2.60 10.17
CA ALA A 558 14.60 2.94 10.00
C ALA A 558 14.79 4.05 8.96
N THR A 559 15.95 4.68 8.96
CA THR A 559 16.37 5.63 7.90
C THR A 559 17.32 5.01 6.88
N SER A 560 18.05 3.97 7.28
CA SER A 560 18.91 3.15 6.43
C SER A 560 18.86 1.70 6.90
N LEU A 561 19.05 0.74 5.99
CA LEU A 561 19.15 -0.69 6.31
C LEU A 561 20.60 -1.19 6.40
N ASP A 562 21.59 -0.31 6.20
CA ASP A 562 23.00 -0.70 6.16
C ASP A 562 23.68 -0.59 7.54
N ASN A 563 23.31 0.41 8.34
CA ASN A 563 23.83 0.65 9.69
C ASN A 563 22.70 0.62 10.71
N LEU A 564 22.23 -0.59 11.04
CA LEU A 564 21.08 -0.79 11.91
C LEU A 564 21.41 -0.48 13.38
N GLN A 565 20.54 0.30 14.00
CA GLN A 565 20.50 0.59 15.44
C GLN A 565 19.32 -0.14 16.10
N SER A 566 19.30 -0.19 17.43
CA SER A 566 18.26 -0.89 18.18
C SER A 566 16.85 -0.37 17.88
N SER A 567 16.67 0.94 17.73
CA SER A 567 15.38 1.58 17.45
C SER A 567 14.89 1.41 16.01
N ASP A 568 15.77 0.97 15.09
CA ASP A 568 15.41 0.77 13.68
C ASP A 568 14.50 -0.45 13.49
N PHE A 569 14.31 -1.27 14.54
CA PHE A 569 13.43 -2.43 14.53
C PHE A 569 12.08 -2.13 15.18
N GLY A 570 11.01 -2.28 14.41
CA GLY A 570 9.63 -2.22 14.89
C GLY A 570 8.94 -3.58 14.94
N TYR A 571 7.66 -3.56 15.28
CA TYR A 571 6.82 -4.76 15.37
C TYR A 571 5.47 -4.53 14.70
N PHE A 572 4.93 -5.57 14.10
CA PHE A 572 3.52 -5.67 13.71
C PHE A 572 3.00 -7.08 14.03
N GLU A 573 1.69 -7.24 14.16
CA GLU A 573 1.08 -8.48 14.61
C GLU A 573 -0.25 -8.77 13.93
N SER A 574 -0.64 -10.04 13.87
CA SER A 574 -1.98 -10.45 13.45
C SER A 574 -3.01 -9.91 14.44
N ALA A 575 -4.14 -9.38 13.95
CA ALA A 575 -5.20 -8.89 14.84
C ALA A 575 -5.78 -10.06 15.67
N ASN A 576 -6.10 -11.15 14.99
CA ASN A 576 -6.63 -12.38 15.57
C ASN A 576 -5.54 -13.36 15.99
N ALA A 577 -5.94 -14.32 16.81
CA ALA A 577 -5.13 -15.46 17.19
C ALA A 577 -5.67 -16.77 16.59
N PHE A 578 -4.77 -17.72 16.36
CA PHE A 578 -5.07 -18.96 15.66
C PHE A 578 -4.44 -20.15 16.36
N THR A 579 -4.93 -21.37 16.07
CA THR A 579 -4.32 -22.60 16.56
C THR A 579 -3.46 -23.25 15.49
N SER A 580 -2.72 -24.30 15.84
CA SER A 580 -1.89 -25.07 14.91
C SER A 580 -2.65 -25.75 13.76
N SER A 581 -3.99 -25.72 13.78
CA SER A 581 -4.84 -26.23 12.69
C SER A 581 -4.58 -25.54 11.34
N LEU A 582 -4.04 -24.31 11.32
CA LEU A 582 -3.69 -23.61 10.08
C LEU A 582 -2.51 -24.25 9.34
N GLY A 583 -1.59 -24.90 10.06
CA GLY A 583 -0.42 -25.56 9.47
C GLY A 583 0.84 -25.51 10.35
N ASN A 584 1.92 -26.06 9.81
CA ASN A 584 3.21 -26.23 10.49
C ASN A 584 4.34 -25.37 9.89
N ILE A 585 3.98 -24.31 9.18
CA ILE A 585 4.92 -23.31 8.64
C ILE A 585 4.38 -21.90 8.91
N VAL A 586 5.28 -20.94 9.09
CA VAL A 586 4.97 -19.51 9.09
C VAL A 586 5.88 -18.80 8.09
N GLY A 587 5.39 -17.77 7.42
CA GLY A 587 6.22 -17.02 6.49
C GLY A 587 5.83 -15.56 6.35
N VAL A 588 6.76 -14.76 5.84
CA VAL A 588 6.55 -13.34 5.50
C VAL A 588 6.89 -13.13 4.04
N ARG A 589 5.98 -12.48 3.32
CA ARG A 589 6.15 -12.09 1.92
C ARG A 589 6.15 -10.56 1.78
N ASN A 590 7.17 -10.04 1.11
CA ASN A 590 7.25 -8.62 0.76
C ASN A 590 6.43 -8.34 -0.51
N PHE A 591 5.37 -7.54 -0.41
CA PHE A 591 4.52 -7.20 -1.55
C PHE A 591 5.02 -5.96 -2.30
N SER A 592 6.00 -5.23 -1.75
CA SER A 592 6.51 -4.02 -2.36
C SER A 592 7.19 -4.28 -3.70
N GLY A 593 6.89 -3.40 -4.66
CA GLY A 593 7.56 -3.33 -5.95
C GLY A 593 8.96 -2.69 -5.87
N THR A 594 9.19 -1.86 -4.86
CA THR A 594 10.28 -0.86 -4.86
C THR A 594 11.23 -0.96 -3.67
N ALA A 595 10.75 -1.38 -2.50
CA ALA A 595 11.53 -1.40 -1.25
C ALA A 595 11.81 -2.84 -0.76
N GLY A 596 12.98 -3.03 -0.15
CA GLY A 596 13.31 -4.24 0.61
C GLY A 596 13.01 -4.07 2.09
N VAL A 597 12.95 -5.18 2.82
CA VAL A 597 12.66 -5.22 4.27
C VAL A 597 13.55 -6.25 4.95
N ILE A 598 13.94 -5.97 6.19
CA ILE A 598 14.66 -6.92 7.04
C ILE A 598 13.69 -7.56 8.02
N ILE A 599 13.74 -8.89 8.11
CA ILE A 599 12.98 -9.71 9.07
C ILE A 599 13.97 -10.30 10.06
N ASP A 600 13.79 -9.96 11.34
CA ASP A 600 14.60 -10.49 12.44
C ASP A 600 14.02 -11.81 12.92
N ARG A 601 12.79 -11.78 13.45
CA ARG A 601 12.19 -12.95 14.10
C ARG A 601 10.66 -12.93 14.10
N PHE A 602 10.11 -14.12 14.26
CA PHE A 602 8.71 -14.40 14.52
C PHE A 602 8.50 -14.63 16.01
N GLU A 603 7.40 -14.14 16.56
CA GLU A 603 7.04 -14.27 17.96
C GLU A 603 5.62 -14.82 18.08
N PHE A 604 5.49 -15.96 18.76
CA PHE A 604 4.21 -16.62 18.99
C PHE A 604 3.74 -16.31 20.40
N ILE A 605 2.64 -15.55 20.51
CA ILE A 605 2.12 -15.05 21.77
C ILE A 605 0.89 -15.88 22.14
N PRO A 606 0.96 -16.72 23.20
CA PRO A 606 -0.20 -17.47 23.65
C PRO A 606 -1.25 -16.50 24.21
N VAL A 607 -2.49 -16.62 23.76
CA VAL A 607 -3.60 -15.77 24.21
C VAL A 607 -4.81 -16.60 24.62
N THR A 608 -5.52 -16.10 25.63
CA THR A 608 -6.88 -16.57 25.94
C THR A 608 -7.89 -15.87 25.04
N ALA A 609 -9.07 -16.46 24.88
CA ALA A 609 -10.14 -15.85 24.09
C ALA A 609 -10.58 -14.48 24.64
N THR A 610 -10.48 -14.28 25.96
CA THR A 610 -10.80 -13.00 26.63
C THR A 610 -9.83 -11.89 26.23
N LEU A 611 -8.51 -12.15 26.25
CA LEU A 611 -7.50 -11.17 25.85
C LEU A 611 -7.59 -10.81 24.36
N GLU A 612 -7.96 -11.78 23.52
CA GLU A 612 -8.23 -11.52 22.09
C GLU A 612 -9.42 -10.57 21.91
N ALA A 613 -10.49 -10.77 22.69
CA ALA A 613 -11.67 -9.94 22.67
C ALA A 613 -11.40 -8.52 23.19
N GLU A 614 -10.66 -8.37 24.30
CA GLU A 614 -10.25 -7.07 24.85
C GLU A 614 -9.41 -6.24 23.87
N TYR A 615 -8.44 -6.87 23.18
CA TYR A 615 -7.61 -6.19 22.19
C TYR A 615 -8.44 -5.62 21.02
N ASN A 616 -9.34 -6.44 20.48
CA ASN A 616 -10.22 -6.03 19.40
C ASN A 616 -11.20 -4.93 19.87
N LEU A 617 -11.67 -5.02 21.12
CA LEU A 617 -12.53 -4.01 21.74
C LEU A 617 -11.83 -2.66 21.87
N GLU A 618 -10.60 -2.61 22.37
CA GLU A 618 -9.83 -1.36 22.47
C GLU A 618 -9.62 -0.73 21.08
N ARG A 619 -9.29 -1.55 20.08
CA ARG A 619 -9.11 -1.09 18.69
C ARG A 619 -10.40 -0.51 18.11
N ALA A 620 -11.53 -1.19 18.29
CA ALA A 620 -12.84 -0.71 17.85
C ALA A 620 -13.26 0.55 18.59
N GLN A 621 -13.03 0.61 19.91
CA GLN A 621 -13.32 1.78 20.75
C GLN A 621 -12.56 3.01 20.29
N LYS A 622 -11.27 2.86 19.99
CA LYS A 622 -10.43 3.94 19.46
C LYS A 622 -10.94 4.44 18.10
N ALA A 623 -11.33 3.53 17.21
CA ALA A 623 -11.88 3.87 15.90
C ALA A 623 -13.20 4.65 16.01
N VAL A 624 -14.14 4.18 16.84
CA VAL A 624 -15.42 4.87 17.08
C VAL A 624 -15.21 6.25 17.69
N ASN A 625 -14.34 6.38 18.70
CA ASN A 625 -14.05 7.66 19.32
C ASN A 625 -13.42 8.67 18.33
N ALA A 626 -12.66 8.19 17.34
CA ALA A 626 -12.00 9.05 16.37
C ALA A 626 -12.96 9.73 15.38
N LEU A 627 -14.22 9.26 15.26
CA LEU A 627 -15.26 9.82 14.37
C LEU A 627 -15.73 11.22 14.83
N PHE A 628 -15.70 11.48 16.14
CA PHE A 628 -16.31 12.66 16.74
C PHE A 628 -15.32 13.81 16.95
N THR A 629 -15.83 15.04 16.96
CA THR A 629 -15.03 16.26 17.20
C THR A 629 -14.59 16.42 18.66
N SER A 630 -15.36 15.88 19.60
CA SER A 630 -15.09 15.98 21.03
C SER A 630 -15.59 14.77 21.81
N THR A 631 -15.22 14.70 23.09
CA THR A 631 -15.53 13.57 23.98
C THR A 631 -17.02 13.42 24.31
N ASN A 632 -17.84 14.46 24.10
CA ASN A 632 -19.29 14.38 24.30
C ASN A 632 -20.04 13.73 23.12
N GLN A 633 -19.33 13.42 22.02
CA GLN A 633 -19.85 12.68 20.86
C GLN A 633 -21.03 13.36 20.14
N LEU A 634 -21.23 14.67 20.32
CA LEU A 634 -22.36 15.42 19.75
C LEU A 634 -22.19 15.84 18.28
N GLY A 635 -20.96 15.81 17.76
CA GLY A 635 -20.68 16.25 16.39
C GLY A 635 -19.64 15.38 15.70
N LEU A 636 -19.85 15.15 14.40
CA LEU A 636 -18.89 14.46 13.54
C LEU A 636 -17.79 15.42 13.06
N LYS A 637 -16.57 14.89 12.90
CA LYS A 637 -15.54 15.61 12.16
C LYS A 637 -15.97 15.75 10.69
N THR A 638 -15.83 16.93 10.09
CA THR A 638 -16.26 17.21 8.71
C THR A 638 -15.55 16.33 7.67
N ASN A 639 -14.29 15.96 7.93
CA ASN A 639 -13.49 15.10 7.04
C ASN A 639 -13.77 13.59 7.18
N VAL A 640 -14.52 13.16 8.20
CA VAL A 640 -15.01 11.78 8.29
C VAL A 640 -16.11 11.61 7.26
N THR A 641 -15.93 10.71 6.30
CA THR A 641 -16.92 10.41 5.25
C THR A 641 -17.95 9.41 5.74
N ASP A 642 -19.09 9.37 5.06
CA ASP A 642 -20.14 8.41 5.34
C ASP A 642 -19.66 6.95 5.18
N TYR A 643 -18.91 6.66 4.11
CA TYR A 643 -18.27 5.36 3.90
C TYR A 643 -17.30 4.98 5.04
N HIS A 644 -16.55 5.94 5.60
CA HIS A 644 -15.65 5.68 6.72
C HIS A 644 -16.40 5.20 7.97
N ILE A 645 -17.58 5.78 8.24
CA ILE A 645 -18.44 5.36 9.35
C ILE A 645 -18.89 3.91 9.15
N ASP A 646 -19.24 3.52 7.91
CA ASP A 646 -19.58 2.14 7.58
C ASP A 646 -18.41 1.17 7.83
N GLN A 647 -17.18 1.55 7.49
CA GLN A 647 -15.98 0.75 7.77
C GLN A 647 -15.72 0.60 9.27
N VAL A 648 -15.87 1.67 10.06
CA VAL A 648 -15.77 1.59 11.53
C VAL A 648 -16.89 0.73 12.11
N SER A 649 -18.10 0.78 11.53
CA SER A 649 -19.20 -0.10 11.94
C SER A 649 -18.90 -1.57 11.68
N ASN A 650 -18.21 -1.91 10.59
CA ASN A 650 -17.75 -3.28 10.32
C ASN A 650 -16.81 -3.77 11.43
N LEU A 651 -15.87 -2.92 11.86
CA LEU A 651 -14.95 -3.26 12.96
C LEU A 651 -15.68 -3.59 14.27
N VAL A 652 -16.78 -2.88 14.58
CA VAL A 652 -17.62 -3.16 15.76
C VAL A 652 -18.40 -4.46 15.60
N THR A 653 -18.93 -4.77 14.41
CA THR A 653 -19.68 -6.02 14.18
C THR A 653 -18.81 -7.27 14.36
N TYR A 654 -17.49 -7.16 14.18
CA TYR A 654 -16.53 -8.24 14.37
C TYR A 654 -16.16 -8.53 15.83
N LEU A 655 -16.57 -7.70 16.78
CA LEU A 655 -16.36 -7.97 18.20
C LEU A 655 -17.09 -9.25 18.62
N SER A 656 -16.52 -9.99 19.58
CA SER A 656 -17.08 -11.26 20.03
C SER A 656 -18.44 -11.05 20.71
N ASP A 657 -19.45 -11.79 20.25
CA ASP A 657 -20.76 -11.88 20.91
C ASP A 657 -20.71 -12.69 22.21
N GLU A 658 -19.67 -13.51 22.41
CA GLU A 658 -19.52 -14.33 23.62
C GLU A 658 -18.86 -13.55 24.78
N PHE A 659 -17.88 -12.68 24.47
CA PHE A 659 -17.03 -12.06 25.49
C PHE A 659 -17.20 -10.54 25.65
N CYS A 660 -17.79 -9.84 24.67
CA CYS A 660 -17.89 -8.37 24.68
C CYS A 660 -19.30 -7.89 24.33
N LEU A 661 -20.35 -8.66 24.62
CA LEU A 661 -21.71 -8.35 24.13
C LEU A 661 -22.22 -6.98 24.62
N ASP A 662 -21.97 -6.64 25.89
CA ASP A 662 -22.43 -5.37 26.46
C ASP A 662 -21.65 -4.17 25.89
N GLU A 663 -20.32 -4.26 25.82
CA GLU A 663 -19.47 -3.20 25.28
C GLU A 663 -19.62 -3.07 23.76
N LYS A 664 -19.82 -4.20 23.05
CA LYS A 664 -20.16 -4.22 21.61
C LYS A 664 -21.48 -3.51 21.35
N ARG A 665 -22.49 -3.74 22.20
CA ARG A 665 -23.78 -3.04 22.09
C ARG A 665 -23.59 -1.54 22.27
N GLU A 666 -22.84 -1.11 23.28
CA GLU A 666 -22.52 0.30 23.52
C GLU A 666 -21.78 0.93 22.32
N LEU A 667 -20.76 0.27 21.79
CA LEU A 667 -20.04 0.73 20.60
C LEU A 667 -20.92 0.77 19.36
N SER A 668 -21.82 -0.21 19.21
CA SER A 668 -22.78 -0.26 18.11
C SER A 668 -23.76 0.91 18.17
N GLU A 669 -24.20 1.29 19.37
CA GLU A 669 -25.06 2.47 19.57
C GLU A 669 -24.34 3.76 19.21
N LYS A 670 -23.06 3.90 19.60
CA LYS A 670 -22.23 5.06 19.26
C LYS A 670 -21.97 5.18 17.76
N VAL A 671 -21.62 4.10 17.07
CA VAL A 671 -21.40 4.15 15.62
C VAL A 671 -22.71 4.35 14.84
N LYS A 672 -23.84 3.80 15.31
CA LYS A 672 -25.18 4.14 14.76
C LYS A 672 -25.54 5.60 15.00
N HIS A 673 -25.15 6.17 16.14
CA HIS A 673 -25.32 7.60 16.40
C HIS A 673 -24.48 8.44 15.44
N ALA A 674 -23.22 8.08 15.20
CA ALA A 674 -22.39 8.71 14.18
C ALA A 674 -23.05 8.67 12.80
N LYS A 675 -23.58 7.51 12.37
CA LYS A 675 -24.29 7.40 11.08
C LYS A 675 -25.52 8.32 11.02
N ARG A 676 -26.31 8.42 12.09
CA ARG A 676 -27.43 9.38 12.16
C ARG A 676 -26.99 10.84 12.03
N LEU A 677 -25.85 11.21 12.63
CA LEU A 677 -25.27 12.56 12.47
C LEU A 677 -24.76 12.80 11.03
N SER A 678 -24.29 11.75 10.35
CA SER A 678 -23.91 11.78 8.93
C SER A 678 -25.13 12.08 8.05
N ASP A 679 -26.24 11.37 8.30
CA ASP A 679 -27.51 11.60 7.60
C ASP A 679 -28.08 13.00 7.90
N GLU A 680 -27.95 13.49 9.14
CA GLU A 680 -28.45 14.81 9.54
C GLU A 680 -27.71 15.97 8.85
N ARG A 681 -26.40 15.84 8.63
CA ARG A 681 -25.62 16.85 7.88
C ARG A 681 -25.74 16.69 6.36
N ASN A 682 -26.24 15.56 5.87
CA ASN A 682 -26.40 15.27 4.45
C ASN A 682 -27.63 15.99 3.91
N LEU A 683 -27.43 16.89 2.95
CA LEU A 683 -28.48 17.74 2.40
C LEU A 683 -29.24 17.08 1.24
N LEU A 684 -28.70 15.99 0.70
CA LEU A 684 -29.40 15.14 -0.28
C LEU A 684 -30.66 14.55 0.36
N GLN A 685 -31.73 14.44 -0.41
CA GLN A 685 -32.93 13.69 0.02
C GLN A 685 -32.83 12.26 -0.52
N ASP A 686 -33.42 11.31 0.22
CA ASP A 686 -33.40 9.91 -0.14
C ASP A 686 -31.97 9.37 -0.39
N SER A 687 -31.10 9.52 0.61
CA SER A 687 -29.68 9.10 0.54
C SER A 687 -29.49 7.61 0.27
N ASN A 688 -30.54 6.80 0.46
CA ASN A 688 -30.55 5.34 0.25
C ASN A 688 -31.36 4.90 -1.01
N PHE A 689 -31.72 5.85 -1.87
CA PHE A 689 -32.32 5.60 -3.18
C PHE A 689 -33.61 4.74 -3.14
N LYS A 690 -34.45 4.94 -2.12
CA LYS A 690 -35.70 4.18 -1.93
C LYS A 690 -36.83 4.68 -2.83
N ASP A 691 -36.77 5.92 -3.26
CA ASP A 691 -37.91 6.66 -3.84
C ASP A 691 -37.57 7.38 -5.16
N ILE A 692 -36.56 6.88 -5.92
CA ILE A 692 -36.23 7.42 -7.26
C ILE A 692 -37.51 7.49 -8.13
N ASN A 693 -37.71 8.64 -8.78
CA ASN A 693 -38.85 8.97 -9.63
C ASN A 693 -40.23 9.05 -8.94
N ARG A 694 -40.36 8.84 -7.62
CA ARG A 694 -41.66 9.03 -6.93
C ARG A 694 -42.06 10.50 -6.79
N GLN A 695 -41.08 11.37 -6.54
CA GLN A 695 -41.23 12.82 -6.50
C GLN A 695 -40.04 13.48 -7.20
N PRO A 696 -40.02 13.54 -8.54
CA PRO A 696 -38.88 14.04 -9.31
C PRO A 696 -38.47 15.47 -8.94
N GLU A 697 -39.42 16.30 -8.48
CA GLU A 697 -39.15 17.67 -8.05
C GLU A 697 -38.55 17.80 -6.64
N ARG A 698 -38.61 16.75 -5.81
CA ARG A 698 -38.18 16.81 -4.39
C ARG A 698 -37.24 15.67 -3.98
N GLY A 699 -36.91 14.77 -4.89
CA GLY A 699 -36.08 13.59 -4.67
C GLY A 699 -35.14 13.34 -5.84
N TRP A 700 -34.81 12.08 -6.10
CA TRP A 700 -33.99 11.68 -7.23
C TRP A 700 -34.83 11.52 -8.51
N GLY A 701 -34.41 12.17 -9.59
CA GLY A 701 -34.85 11.90 -10.96
C GLY A 701 -33.86 10.98 -11.66
N GLY A 702 -34.34 9.90 -12.28
CA GLY A 702 -33.49 8.87 -12.88
C GLY A 702 -34.02 8.33 -14.19
N SER A 703 -33.12 8.02 -15.13
CA SER A 703 -33.43 7.39 -16.41
C SER A 703 -33.65 5.87 -16.31
N THR A 704 -33.85 5.22 -17.45
CA THR A 704 -33.62 3.77 -17.61
C THR A 704 -32.13 3.45 -17.48
N GLY A 705 -31.77 2.19 -17.17
CA GLY A 705 -30.37 1.78 -17.00
C GLY A 705 -29.79 1.98 -15.58
N ILE A 706 -30.66 2.26 -14.60
CA ILE A 706 -30.29 2.40 -13.19
C ILE A 706 -30.80 1.19 -12.40
N THR A 707 -29.92 0.56 -11.60
CA THR A 707 -30.32 -0.50 -10.67
C THR A 707 -29.85 -0.18 -9.26
N ILE A 708 -30.71 -0.44 -8.27
CA ILE A 708 -30.40 -0.29 -6.85
C ILE A 708 -30.24 -1.68 -6.25
N GLN A 709 -29.14 -1.91 -5.55
CA GLN A 709 -28.89 -3.17 -4.82
C GLN A 709 -28.67 -2.90 -3.34
N GLY A 710 -29.02 -3.88 -2.50
CA GLY A 710 -28.85 -3.80 -1.06
C GLY A 710 -27.51 -4.36 -0.62
N GLY A 711 -26.49 -3.49 -0.52
CA GLY A 711 -25.13 -3.83 -0.10
C GLY A 711 -24.36 -4.74 -1.08
N ASP A 712 -23.03 -4.69 -0.98
CA ASP A 712 -22.07 -5.57 -1.67
C ASP A 712 -20.79 -5.74 -0.82
N ASP A 713 -19.72 -6.30 -1.35
CA ASP A 713 -18.40 -6.42 -0.74
C ASP A 713 -17.82 -5.03 -0.37
N VAL A 714 -18.16 -3.99 -1.13
CA VAL A 714 -17.76 -2.59 -0.87
C VAL A 714 -18.82 -1.86 -0.04
N PHE A 715 -20.06 -1.81 -0.52
CA PHE A 715 -21.12 -1.01 0.09
C PHE A 715 -21.84 -1.77 1.21
N LYS A 716 -22.12 -1.10 2.34
CA LYS A 716 -22.91 -1.68 3.44
C LYS A 716 -24.40 -1.36 3.33
N GLU A 717 -24.73 -0.33 2.58
CA GLU A 717 -26.08 0.21 2.39
C GLU A 717 -26.54 0.10 0.94
N ASN A 718 -27.70 0.69 0.64
CA ASN A 718 -28.20 0.73 -0.73
C ASN A 718 -27.23 1.56 -1.60
N TYR A 719 -26.84 1.00 -2.74
CA TYR A 719 -25.98 1.70 -3.70
C TYR A 719 -26.60 1.63 -5.10
N VAL A 720 -26.11 2.48 -6.00
CA VAL A 720 -26.61 2.61 -7.36
C VAL A 720 -25.61 2.07 -8.35
N THR A 721 -26.14 1.38 -9.36
CA THR A 721 -25.43 0.98 -10.56
C THR A 721 -26.02 1.71 -11.76
N LEU A 722 -25.17 2.35 -12.55
CA LEU A 722 -25.50 3.04 -13.79
C LEU A 722 -24.86 2.27 -14.95
N SER A 723 -25.65 1.85 -15.93
CA SER A 723 -25.14 1.24 -17.17
C SER A 723 -25.01 2.26 -18.30
N GLY A 724 -24.21 1.93 -19.31
CA GLY A 724 -24.07 2.74 -20.51
C GLY A 724 -25.33 2.81 -21.35
N THR A 725 -25.28 3.67 -22.37
CA THR A 725 -26.38 3.90 -23.32
C THR A 725 -25.92 3.66 -24.76
N PHE A 726 -26.83 3.17 -25.62
CA PHE A 726 -26.54 2.94 -27.03
C PHE A 726 -26.55 4.23 -27.86
N ASP A 727 -27.17 5.30 -27.35
CA ASP A 727 -27.28 6.60 -28.01
C ASP A 727 -26.88 7.69 -27.02
N GLU A 728 -25.91 8.54 -27.41
CA GLU A 728 -25.41 9.66 -26.60
C GLU A 728 -26.55 10.60 -26.14
N CYS A 729 -27.67 10.56 -26.88
CA CYS A 729 -28.81 11.45 -26.75
C CYS A 729 -29.85 10.96 -25.77
N TYR A 730 -29.73 9.72 -25.35
CA TYR A 730 -30.49 9.11 -24.27
C TYR A 730 -29.52 8.65 -23.18
N PRO A 731 -28.84 9.59 -22.51
CA PRO A 731 -27.87 9.25 -21.47
C PRO A 731 -28.54 8.56 -20.30
N THR A 732 -27.79 7.68 -19.62
CA THR A 732 -28.17 7.22 -18.28
C THR A 732 -27.88 8.35 -17.31
N TYR A 733 -28.89 8.83 -16.57
CA TYR A 733 -28.74 9.97 -15.67
C TYR A 733 -29.41 9.74 -14.33
N LEU A 734 -28.79 10.25 -13.27
CA LEU A 734 -29.36 10.35 -11.93
C LEU A 734 -29.12 11.77 -11.41
N TYR A 735 -30.17 12.52 -11.11
CA TYR A 735 -30.04 13.91 -10.66
C TYR A 735 -30.96 14.28 -9.51
N GLN A 736 -30.57 15.34 -8.80
CA GLN A 736 -31.35 15.93 -7.71
C GLN A 736 -31.06 17.43 -7.60
N LYS A 737 -32.10 18.23 -7.32
CA LYS A 737 -31.96 19.63 -6.92
C LYS A 737 -31.85 19.73 -5.40
N ILE A 738 -30.82 20.43 -4.92
CA ILE A 738 -30.69 20.81 -3.52
C ILE A 738 -31.36 22.16 -3.35
N ASP A 739 -32.39 22.19 -2.53
CA ASP A 739 -33.26 23.35 -2.31
C ASP A 739 -32.52 24.53 -1.69
N GLU A 740 -32.83 25.74 -2.15
CA GLU A 740 -32.19 26.98 -1.71
C GLU A 740 -32.35 27.23 -0.20
N SER A 741 -33.47 26.78 0.41
CA SER A 741 -33.74 26.95 1.84
C SER A 741 -32.79 26.17 2.76
N LYS A 742 -32.09 25.17 2.23
CA LYS A 742 -31.10 24.39 2.97
C LYS A 742 -29.67 24.94 2.83
N LEU A 743 -29.48 25.90 1.92
CA LEU A 743 -28.18 26.50 1.64
C LEU A 743 -27.98 27.76 2.49
N LYS A 744 -26.73 28.01 2.88
CA LYS A 744 -26.30 29.21 3.60
C LYS A 744 -25.52 30.12 2.66
N ALA A 745 -25.82 31.42 2.76
CA ALA A 745 -25.12 32.43 1.98
C ALA A 745 -23.61 32.43 2.29
N TYR A 746 -22.80 32.71 1.25
CA TYR A 746 -21.35 32.85 1.34
C TYR A 746 -20.64 31.63 1.96
N THR A 747 -21.06 30.43 1.58
CA THR A 747 -20.59 29.17 2.17
C THR A 747 -20.20 28.17 1.09
N ARG A 748 -19.12 27.41 1.32
CA ARG A 748 -18.71 26.29 0.46
C ARG A 748 -19.44 25.02 0.86
N TYR A 749 -19.95 24.33 -0.15
CA TYR A 749 -20.53 23.01 -0.03
C TYR A 749 -19.70 21.99 -0.82
N GLN A 750 -19.73 20.75 -0.36
CA GLN A 750 -18.99 19.65 -0.95
C GLN A 750 -19.94 18.50 -1.26
N LEU A 751 -19.95 18.07 -2.52
CA LEU A 751 -20.49 16.77 -2.95
C LEU A 751 -19.38 15.75 -2.83
N ARG A 752 -19.64 14.59 -2.24
CA ARG A 752 -18.68 13.49 -2.22
C ARG A 752 -19.38 12.15 -2.11
N GLY A 753 -18.64 11.08 -2.36
CA GLY A 753 -19.12 9.71 -2.18
C GLY A 753 -18.04 8.69 -2.45
N TYR A 754 -18.46 7.43 -2.56
CA TYR A 754 -17.57 6.31 -2.84
C TYR A 754 -18.00 5.61 -4.14
N ILE A 755 -17.03 5.38 -5.02
CA ILE A 755 -17.18 4.72 -6.31
C ILE A 755 -16.39 3.41 -6.23
N GLU A 756 -17.08 2.28 -6.30
CA GLU A 756 -16.42 0.97 -6.38
C GLU A 756 -15.65 0.83 -7.70
N ASP A 757 -16.31 1.12 -8.81
CA ASP A 757 -15.70 1.30 -10.12
C ASP A 757 -16.54 2.21 -11.01
N SER A 758 -15.89 2.76 -12.03
CA SER A 758 -16.51 3.68 -12.97
C SER A 758 -15.75 3.80 -14.28
N GLN A 759 -16.50 3.97 -15.36
CA GLN A 759 -16.03 4.34 -16.68
C GLN A 759 -17.01 5.34 -17.30
N ASP A 760 -16.48 6.46 -17.79
CA ASP A 760 -17.21 7.56 -18.44
C ASP A 760 -18.31 8.20 -17.59
N LEU A 761 -18.23 8.10 -16.25
CA LEU A 761 -19.15 8.78 -15.34
C LEU A 761 -18.87 10.28 -15.32
N GLU A 762 -19.81 11.07 -15.83
CA GLU A 762 -19.79 12.53 -15.72
C GLU A 762 -20.56 12.96 -14.46
N ILE A 763 -19.91 13.73 -13.58
CA ILE A 763 -20.49 14.27 -12.35
C ILE A 763 -20.58 15.79 -12.49
N TYR A 764 -21.78 16.35 -12.36
CA TYR A 764 -22.03 17.78 -12.46
C TYR A 764 -22.49 18.39 -11.14
N LEU A 765 -22.03 19.61 -10.89
CA LEU A 765 -22.53 20.54 -9.89
C LEU A 765 -22.88 21.86 -10.57
N ILE A 766 -24.15 22.25 -10.55
CA ILE A 766 -24.64 23.43 -11.26
C ILE A 766 -25.33 24.41 -10.31
N ARG A 767 -24.86 25.66 -10.32
CA ARG A 767 -25.52 26.81 -9.66
C ARG A 767 -25.46 28.05 -10.56
N TYR A 768 -24.46 28.92 -10.37
CA TYR A 768 -24.22 30.08 -11.24
C TYR A 768 -23.66 29.67 -12.60
N ASN A 769 -23.00 28.53 -12.64
CA ASN A 769 -22.45 27.86 -13.80
C ASN A 769 -22.29 26.36 -13.48
N ALA A 770 -22.16 25.54 -14.52
CA ALA A 770 -21.86 24.13 -14.37
C ALA A 770 -20.36 23.91 -14.15
N LYS A 771 -20.03 23.09 -13.16
CA LYS A 771 -18.75 22.40 -13.04
C LYS A 771 -19.00 20.92 -13.28
N HIS A 772 -18.08 20.26 -13.98
CA HIS A 772 -18.18 18.81 -14.16
C HIS A 772 -16.81 18.13 -14.21
N GLU A 773 -16.79 16.87 -13.81
CA GLU A 773 -15.66 15.96 -13.93
C GLU A 773 -16.10 14.66 -14.59
N THR A 774 -15.21 14.04 -15.35
CA THR A 774 -15.39 12.68 -15.88
C THR A 774 -14.51 11.73 -15.08
N VAL A 775 -15.12 10.79 -14.38
CA VAL A 775 -14.49 9.98 -13.34
C VAL A 775 -14.39 8.52 -13.79
N ASN A 776 -13.16 8.06 -14.00
CA ASN A 776 -12.85 6.68 -14.34
C ASN A 776 -12.11 6.03 -13.18
N VAL A 777 -12.73 5.07 -12.49
CA VAL A 777 -12.15 4.39 -11.32
C VAL A 777 -12.07 2.89 -11.62
N PRO A 778 -10.87 2.30 -11.72
CA PRO A 778 -10.76 0.86 -11.86
C PRO A 778 -11.15 0.17 -10.54
N GLY A 779 -11.93 -0.91 -10.63
CA GLY A 779 -12.24 -1.73 -9.47
C GLY A 779 -10.97 -2.32 -8.84
N THR A 780 -10.81 -2.20 -7.53
CA THR A 780 -9.73 -2.89 -6.83
C THR A 780 -10.25 -4.23 -6.35
N GLY A 781 -9.74 -5.31 -6.96
CA GLY A 781 -9.88 -6.63 -6.38
C GLY A 781 -9.15 -6.64 -5.04
N SER A 782 -9.90 -6.51 -3.94
CA SER A 782 -9.49 -6.94 -2.62
C SER A 782 -8.94 -8.35 -2.78
N LEU A 783 -7.62 -8.50 -2.82
CA LEU A 783 -6.92 -9.75 -3.13
C LEU A 783 -7.26 -10.83 -2.08
N TRP A 784 -8.44 -11.42 -2.19
CA TRP A 784 -8.79 -12.71 -1.63
C TRP A 784 -8.10 -13.77 -2.49
N PRO A 785 -7.29 -14.67 -1.92
CA PRO A 785 -6.84 -15.83 -2.64
C PRO A 785 -8.06 -16.72 -2.92
N LEU A 786 -8.22 -17.12 -4.19
CA LEU A 786 -9.23 -18.04 -4.74
C LEU A 786 -9.19 -19.48 -4.16
N SER A 787 -8.90 -19.67 -2.87
CA SER A 787 -8.83 -20.99 -2.26
C SER A 787 -9.16 -20.99 -0.76
N ALA A 788 -10.40 -20.63 -0.42
CA ALA A 788 -11.06 -21.11 0.78
C ALA A 788 -12.54 -21.29 0.45
N GLN A 789 -13.09 -22.48 0.66
CA GLN A 789 -14.52 -22.71 0.61
C GLN A 789 -15.20 -21.71 1.54
N SER A 790 -16.02 -20.84 0.96
CA SER A 790 -16.85 -19.87 1.67
C SER A 790 -17.76 -20.60 2.66
N PRO A 791 -17.64 -20.40 3.99
CA PRO A 791 -18.80 -20.55 4.84
C PRO A 791 -19.57 -19.25 4.67
N ILE A 792 -20.51 -19.25 3.73
CA ILE A 792 -21.64 -18.33 3.73
C ILE A 792 -22.14 -18.26 5.18
N GLY A 793 -22.14 -17.07 5.79
CA GLY A 793 -22.73 -16.90 7.11
C GLY A 793 -24.18 -17.42 7.08
N LYS A 794 -24.73 -17.88 8.21
CA LYS A 794 -26.06 -18.50 8.28
C LYS A 794 -27.21 -17.67 7.66
N CYS A 795 -26.95 -16.40 7.30
CA CYS A 795 -27.90 -15.44 6.73
C CYS A 795 -27.63 -15.02 5.26
N GLY A 796 -26.62 -15.56 4.56
CA GLY A 796 -26.39 -15.23 3.13
C GLY A 796 -25.60 -13.95 2.84
N GLU A 797 -24.97 -13.32 3.84
CA GLU A 797 -24.14 -12.12 3.66
C GLU A 797 -22.69 -12.47 3.24
N PRO A 798 -22.01 -11.61 2.44
CA PRO A 798 -20.61 -11.79 2.07
C PRO A 798 -19.66 -11.76 3.29
N ASN A 799 -18.58 -12.55 3.23
CA ASN A 799 -17.60 -12.65 4.29
C ASN A 799 -16.57 -11.50 4.23
N ARG A 800 -16.86 -10.38 4.90
CA ARG A 800 -16.09 -9.11 4.83
C ARG A 800 -14.78 -9.11 5.65
N CYS A 801 -14.13 -10.27 5.88
CA CYS A 801 -13.08 -10.50 6.90
C CYS A 801 -11.65 -10.00 6.56
N ALA A 802 -11.45 -9.17 5.54
CA ALA A 802 -10.12 -8.61 5.22
C ALA A 802 -9.99 -7.17 5.74
N PRO A 803 -8.83 -6.76 6.33
CA PRO A 803 -8.61 -5.39 6.74
C PRO A 803 -8.42 -4.49 5.50
N HIS A 804 -9.51 -3.94 4.98
CA HIS A 804 -9.46 -2.70 4.22
C HIS A 804 -9.43 -1.58 5.23
N LEU A 805 -8.25 -1.10 5.61
CA LEU A 805 -8.05 0.30 6.01
C LEU A 805 -6.56 0.53 6.27
N GLU A 806 -5.89 1.14 5.29
CA GLU A 806 -5.03 2.28 5.60
C GLU A 806 -5.70 3.52 5.00
N TRP A 807 -6.10 4.42 5.89
CA TRP A 807 -6.38 5.80 5.53
C TRP A 807 -5.03 6.48 5.30
N ASN A 808 -4.72 6.78 4.04
CA ASN A 808 -3.65 7.71 3.70
C ASN A 808 -4.30 9.03 3.27
N PRO A 809 -4.31 10.07 4.12
CA PRO A 809 -4.84 11.39 3.76
C PRO A 809 -4.02 12.11 2.68
N ASP A 810 -2.85 11.59 2.32
CA ASP A 810 -1.85 12.25 1.45
C ASP A 810 -1.67 11.55 0.08
N LEU A 811 -2.68 10.86 -0.47
CA LEU A 811 -2.62 10.48 -1.90
C LEU A 811 -2.95 11.69 -2.78
N ASP A 812 -1.95 12.56 -2.92
CA ASP A 812 -1.90 13.61 -3.93
C ASP A 812 -1.99 12.95 -5.33
N CYS A 813 -2.91 13.46 -6.15
CA CYS A 813 -3.10 13.05 -7.53
C CYS A 813 -1.83 13.32 -8.34
N SER A 814 -1.01 12.30 -8.60
CA SER A 814 0.13 12.40 -9.50
C SER A 814 -0.27 11.99 -10.92
N CYS A 815 -0.74 12.95 -11.71
CA CYS A 815 -0.81 12.81 -13.16
C CYS A 815 0.32 13.60 -13.82
N ARG A 816 1.11 12.94 -14.67
CA ARG A 816 1.98 13.62 -15.66
C ARG A 816 1.12 14.08 -16.83
N ASP A 817 1.43 15.25 -17.38
CA ASP A 817 0.72 15.83 -18.53
C ASP A 817 0.59 14.85 -19.71
N GLY A 818 -0.65 14.59 -20.15
CA GLY A 818 -0.95 14.03 -21.48
C GLY A 818 -1.64 12.67 -21.56
N GLU A 819 -1.86 11.94 -20.47
CA GLU A 819 -2.61 10.67 -20.46
C GLU A 819 -4.01 10.84 -19.85
N LYS A 820 -5.04 10.17 -20.43
CA LYS A 820 -6.40 10.11 -19.86
C LYS A 820 -6.33 9.45 -18.47
N CYS A 821 -6.29 10.23 -17.40
CA CYS A 821 -6.05 9.73 -16.05
C CYS A 821 -7.21 8.86 -15.53
N ALA A 822 -6.88 7.67 -15.05
CA ALA A 822 -7.71 6.93 -14.11
C ALA A 822 -7.62 7.59 -12.73
N HIS A 823 -8.74 7.78 -12.06
CA HIS A 823 -8.77 8.08 -10.63
C HIS A 823 -8.13 6.93 -9.86
N HIS A 824 -7.09 7.22 -9.08
CA HIS A 824 -6.41 6.22 -8.24
C HIS A 824 -7.13 5.98 -6.91
N SER A 825 -8.14 6.79 -6.59
CA SER A 825 -8.93 6.72 -5.37
C SER A 825 -10.39 6.44 -5.70
N HIS A 826 -11.00 5.54 -4.92
CA HIS A 826 -12.43 5.26 -4.93
C HIS A 826 -13.26 6.39 -4.30
N HIS A 827 -12.65 7.26 -3.49
CA HIS A 827 -13.32 8.46 -2.99
C HIS A 827 -13.25 9.57 -4.02
N PHE A 828 -14.37 10.24 -4.26
CA PHE A 828 -14.43 11.47 -5.05
C PHE A 828 -15.04 12.59 -4.23
N SER A 829 -14.68 13.83 -4.55
CA SER A 829 -15.27 15.02 -3.96
C SER A 829 -15.25 16.18 -4.95
N LEU A 830 -16.33 16.96 -5.01
CA LEU A 830 -16.48 18.11 -5.88
C LEU A 830 -17.08 19.29 -5.10
N ASP A 831 -16.45 20.45 -5.21
CA ASP A 831 -16.79 21.62 -4.39
C ASP A 831 -17.58 22.69 -5.18
N ILE A 832 -18.59 23.28 -4.53
CA ILE A 832 -19.36 24.41 -5.05
C ILE A 832 -19.49 25.54 -4.01
N ASP A 833 -19.44 26.78 -4.49
CA ASP A 833 -19.49 27.98 -3.66
C ASP A 833 -20.86 28.65 -3.80
N VAL A 834 -21.54 28.90 -2.67
CA VAL A 834 -22.82 29.60 -2.61
C VAL A 834 -22.58 31.08 -2.28
N GLY A 835 -23.09 31.99 -3.12
CA GLY A 835 -23.08 33.45 -2.94
C GLY A 835 -24.25 33.91 -2.07
N CYS A 836 -24.99 34.95 -2.45
CA CYS A 836 -26.27 35.22 -1.77
C CYS A 836 -27.29 34.11 -2.08
N THR A 837 -28.11 33.77 -1.08
CA THR A 837 -29.26 32.87 -1.22
C THR A 837 -30.53 33.69 -1.36
N ASP A 838 -31.33 33.40 -2.39
CA ASP A 838 -32.61 34.08 -2.65
C ASP A 838 -33.69 33.05 -2.95
N LEU A 839 -34.65 32.91 -2.02
CA LEU A 839 -35.73 31.94 -2.13
C LEU A 839 -36.73 32.26 -3.26
N ASN A 840 -36.75 33.49 -3.78
CA ASN A 840 -37.62 33.83 -4.90
C ASN A 840 -37.02 33.39 -6.24
N GLU A 841 -35.69 33.46 -6.33
CA GLU A 841 -34.95 33.04 -7.53
C GLU A 841 -34.72 31.51 -7.54
N ASP A 842 -34.71 30.89 -6.36
CA ASP A 842 -34.64 29.43 -6.11
C ASP A 842 -33.63 28.70 -7.01
N LEU A 843 -32.40 29.21 -7.06
CA LEU A 843 -31.31 28.62 -7.84
C LEU A 843 -31.04 27.17 -7.42
N GLY A 844 -30.92 26.93 -6.11
CA GLY A 844 -30.50 25.66 -5.54
C GLY A 844 -29.11 25.23 -6.02
N VAL A 845 -28.82 23.94 -5.93
CA VAL A 845 -27.67 23.30 -6.58
C VAL A 845 -28.14 22.02 -7.25
N TRP A 846 -27.91 21.88 -8.55
CA TRP A 846 -28.16 20.61 -9.25
C TRP A 846 -26.95 19.69 -9.12
N VAL A 847 -27.21 18.47 -8.67
CA VAL A 847 -26.28 17.34 -8.67
C VAL A 847 -26.72 16.39 -9.77
N ILE A 848 -25.84 16.06 -10.71
CA ILE A 848 -26.15 15.16 -11.83
C ILE A 848 -25.02 14.15 -12.00
N PHE A 849 -25.38 12.87 -12.09
CA PHE A 849 -24.53 11.80 -12.57
C PHE A 849 -25.02 11.40 -13.96
N LYS A 850 -24.12 11.29 -14.93
CA LYS A 850 -24.47 11.08 -16.33
C LYS A 850 -23.48 10.12 -17.00
N ILE A 851 -23.99 9.17 -17.78
CA ILE A 851 -23.22 8.31 -18.68
C ILE A 851 -23.87 8.39 -20.05
N LYS A 852 -23.07 8.71 -21.05
CA LYS A 852 -23.53 8.93 -22.43
C LYS A 852 -22.85 8.02 -23.45
N THR A 853 -22.07 7.06 -22.98
CA THR A 853 -21.33 6.09 -23.80
C THR A 853 -21.88 4.68 -23.58
N GLN A 854 -21.68 3.81 -24.56
CA GLN A 854 -22.19 2.42 -24.51
C GLN A 854 -21.40 1.54 -23.55
N ASP A 855 -20.07 1.69 -23.52
CA ASP A 855 -19.18 0.92 -22.63
C ASP A 855 -19.13 1.50 -21.20
N GLY A 856 -19.70 2.69 -20.98
CA GLY A 856 -19.68 3.37 -19.69
C GLY A 856 -20.46 2.61 -18.62
N HIS A 857 -20.00 2.71 -17.37
CA HIS A 857 -20.70 2.17 -16.21
C HIS A 857 -20.25 2.90 -14.94
N ALA A 858 -21.05 2.82 -13.87
CA ALA A 858 -20.60 3.25 -12.55
C ALA A 858 -21.32 2.49 -11.43
N ARG A 859 -20.59 2.14 -10.37
CA ARG A 859 -21.13 1.61 -9.12
C ARG A 859 -20.74 2.54 -7.98
N LEU A 860 -21.72 3.25 -7.43
CA LEU A 860 -21.48 4.32 -6.47
C LEU A 860 -22.53 4.36 -5.35
N GLY A 861 -22.11 4.85 -4.18
CA GLY A 861 -22.93 4.93 -2.97
C GLY A 861 -22.31 5.84 -1.92
N ASN A 862 -22.87 5.85 -0.71
CA ASN A 862 -22.44 6.70 0.41
C ASN A 862 -22.32 8.18 0.01
N LEU A 863 -23.31 8.68 -0.76
CA LEU A 863 -23.32 10.04 -1.28
C LEU A 863 -23.66 11.05 -0.19
N GLU A 864 -22.84 12.09 -0.07
CA GLU A 864 -23.03 13.21 0.84
C GLU A 864 -22.99 14.53 0.09
N PHE A 865 -23.92 15.43 0.37
CA PHE A 865 -23.77 16.86 0.11
C PHE A 865 -23.81 17.61 1.42
N LEU A 866 -22.73 18.27 1.80
CA LEU A 866 -22.60 18.87 3.13
C LEU A 866 -21.96 20.26 3.10
N GLU A 867 -22.26 21.04 4.14
CA GLU A 867 -21.61 22.33 4.42
C GLU A 867 -20.17 22.09 4.88
N GLU A 868 -19.18 22.67 4.19
CA GLU A 868 -17.77 22.48 4.52
C GLU A 868 -17.24 23.64 5.37
N LYS A 869 -17.28 24.87 4.83
CA LYS A 869 -16.71 26.06 5.48
C LYS A 869 -17.24 27.38 4.91
N PRO A 870 -17.28 28.47 5.70
CA PRO A 870 -17.58 29.80 5.20
C PRO A 870 -16.55 30.30 4.16
N LEU A 871 -17.00 31.08 3.19
CA LEU A 871 -16.12 31.64 2.16
C LEU A 871 -15.39 32.88 2.67
N VAL A 872 -14.07 32.91 2.47
CA VAL A 872 -13.20 34.02 2.84
C VAL A 872 -12.20 34.35 1.72
N GLY A 873 -11.67 35.57 1.72
CA GLY A 873 -10.61 35.99 0.78
C GLY A 873 -11.01 35.86 -0.70
N GLU A 874 -10.16 35.21 -1.48
CA GLU A 874 -10.33 35.09 -2.94
C GLU A 874 -11.56 34.26 -3.32
N ALA A 875 -11.89 33.20 -2.57
CA ALA A 875 -13.07 32.39 -2.85
C ALA A 875 -14.36 33.23 -2.73
N LEU A 876 -14.42 34.11 -1.73
CA LEU A 876 -15.53 35.05 -1.56
C LEU A 876 -15.60 36.07 -2.70
N ALA A 877 -14.47 36.57 -3.18
CA ALA A 877 -14.45 37.50 -4.32
C ALA A 877 -14.88 36.80 -5.63
N ARG A 878 -14.48 35.54 -5.83
CA ARG A 878 -14.84 34.75 -7.01
C ARG A 878 -16.33 34.41 -7.04
N VAL A 879 -16.92 34.00 -5.91
CA VAL A 879 -18.36 33.69 -5.88
C VAL A 879 -19.20 34.95 -6.16
N LYS A 880 -18.80 36.11 -5.63
CA LYS A 880 -19.47 37.39 -5.92
C LYS A 880 -19.39 37.77 -7.40
N ARG A 881 -18.24 37.53 -8.05
CA ARG A 881 -18.08 37.74 -9.50
C ARG A 881 -18.91 36.75 -10.32
N ALA A 882 -18.94 35.49 -9.93
CA ALA A 882 -19.72 34.45 -10.60
C ALA A 882 -21.22 34.76 -10.53
N GLU A 883 -21.71 35.11 -9.34
CA GLU A 883 -23.09 35.52 -9.11
C GLU A 883 -23.47 36.77 -9.90
N LYS A 884 -22.60 37.81 -9.92
CA LYS A 884 -22.85 39.01 -10.72
C LYS A 884 -22.91 38.69 -12.21
N LYS A 885 -21.95 37.91 -12.72
CA LYS A 885 -21.91 37.48 -14.12
C LYS A 885 -23.14 36.67 -14.50
N TRP A 886 -23.62 35.80 -13.60
CA TRP A 886 -24.84 35.05 -13.81
C TRP A 886 -26.06 35.97 -13.87
N ARG A 887 -26.21 36.95 -12.95
CA ARG A 887 -27.29 37.94 -13.02
C ARG A 887 -27.27 38.75 -14.33
N ASP A 888 -26.09 39.19 -14.77
CA ASP A 888 -25.96 39.92 -16.04
C ASP A 888 -26.40 39.06 -17.24
N LYS A 889 -26.12 37.76 -17.21
CA LYS A 889 -26.61 36.81 -18.22
C LYS A 889 -28.12 36.62 -18.16
N ARG A 890 -28.70 36.57 -16.96
CA ARG A 890 -30.16 36.44 -16.75
C ARG A 890 -30.91 37.64 -17.31
N GLU A 891 -30.45 38.86 -17.00
CA GLU A 891 -31.05 40.10 -17.53
C GLU A 891 -30.99 40.13 -19.07
N LYS A 892 -29.86 39.72 -19.64
CA LYS A 892 -29.71 39.62 -21.11
C LYS A 892 -30.66 38.57 -21.69
N LEU A 893 -30.74 37.39 -21.09
CA LEU A 893 -31.62 36.31 -21.54
C LEU A 893 -33.08 36.72 -21.46
N GLU A 894 -33.53 37.33 -20.37
CA GLU A 894 -34.91 37.80 -20.20
C GLU A 894 -35.27 38.83 -21.29
N TRP A 895 -34.34 39.72 -21.64
CA TRP A 895 -34.54 40.68 -22.73
C TRP A 895 -34.62 39.99 -24.11
N GLU A 896 -33.69 39.08 -24.43
CA GLU A 896 -33.70 38.33 -25.69
C GLU A 896 -34.96 37.45 -25.81
N THR A 897 -35.34 36.75 -24.75
CA THR A 897 -36.52 35.89 -24.70
C THR A 897 -37.80 36.68 -24.94
N ASN A 898 -37.95 37.88 -24.39
CA ASN A 898 -39.14 38.70 -24.64
C ASN A 898 -39.33 39.06 -26.13
N ILE A 899 -38.23 39.28 -26.85
CA ILE A 899 -38.26 39.56 -28.29
C ILE A 899 -38.64 38.29 -29.06
N VAL A 900 -37.88 37.21 -28.84
CA VAL A 900 -38.05 35.95 -29.58
C VAL A 900 -39.40 35.31 -29.28
N TYR A 901 -39.84 35.31 -28.02
CA TYR A 901 -41.15 34.79 -27.63
C TYR A 901 -42.28 35.54 -28.34
N LYS A 902 -42.19 36.87 -28.42
CA LYS A 902 -43.20 37.68 -29.11
C LYS A 902 -43.23 37.36 -30.60
N GLU A 903 -42.08 37.31 -31.26
CA GLU A 903 -41.98 36.97 -32.68
C GLU A 903 -42.46 35.55 -32.97
N ALA A 904 -42.06 34.57 -32.15
CA ALA A 904 -42.50 33.19 -32.26
C ALA A 904 -44.00 33.07 -32.03
N LYS A 905 -44.53 33.72 -31.00
CA LYS A 905 -45.96 33.73 -30.71
C LYS A 905 -46.79 34.37 -31.82
N GLU A 906 -46.36 35.50 -32.37
CA GLU A 906 -47.04 36.13 -33.52
C GLU A 906 -47.00 35.21 -34.75
N SER A 907 -45.89 34.49 -34.96
CA SER A 907 -45.77 33.52 -36.06
C SER A 907 -46.69 32.31 -35.86
N VAL A 908 -46.81 31.82 -34.62
CA VAL A 908 -47.73 30.73 -34.26
C VAL A 908 -49.18 31.19 -34.40
N ASP A 909 -49.54 32.36 -33.85
CA ASP A 909 -50.90 32.89 -33.90
C ASP A 909 -51.34 33.15 -35.36
N ALA A 910 -50.41 33.54 -36.25
CA ALA A 910 -50.69 33.73 -37.68
C ALA A 910 -51.06 32.43 -38.43
N LEU A 911 -50.73 31.26 -37.90
CA LEU A 911 -51.11 29.98 -38.52
C LEU A 911 -52.61 29.68 -38.37
N PHE A 912 -53.27 30.27 -37.36
CA PHE A 912 -54.63 29.92 -36.98
C PHE A 912 -55.64 31.02 -37.32
N VAL A 913 -56.90 30.63 -37.50
CA VAL A 913 -58.02 31.56 -37.80
C VAL A 913 -58.41 32.38 -36.57
N ASN A 914 -58.31 31.79 -35.38
CA ASN A 914 -58.74 32.42 -34.13
C ASN A 914 -57.81 32.05 -32.97
N SER A 915 -57.99 32.74 -31.84
CA SER A 915 -57.20 32.53 -30.62
C SER A 915 -57.57 31.26 -29.83
N GLN A 916 -58.49 30.43 -30.34
CA GLN A 916 -58.82 29.12 -29.76
C GLN A 916 -58.02 27.98 -30.39
N TYR A 917 -57.25 28.25 -31.46
CA TYR A 917 -56.37 27.29 -32.14
C TYR A 917 -57.11 26.08 -32.76
N ASP A 918 -58.39 26.24 -33.09
CA ASP A 918 -59.25 25.15 -33.58
C ASP A 918 -59.10 24.87 -35.09
N GLN A 919 -58.65 25.86 -35.87
CA GLN A 919 -58.53 25.78 -37.33
C GLN A 919 -57.33 26.59 -37.84
N LEU A 920 -56.64 26.06 -38.86
CA LEU A 920 -55.60 26.76 -39.62
C LEU A 920 -56.21 27.73 -40.64
N GLN A 921 -55.52 28.82 -40.96
CA GLN A 921 -55.93 29.64 -42.11
C GLN A 921 -55.81 28.82 -43.41
N ALA A 922 -56.72 29.05 -44.35
CA ALA A 922 -56.82 28.25 -45.59
C ALA A 922 -55.54 28.31 -46.45
N ASP A 923 -54.82 29.43 -46.40
CA ASP A 923 -53.57 29.71 -47.13
C ASP A 923 -52.30 29.34 -46.35
N THR A 924 -52.40 28.99 -45.06
CA THR A 924 -51.24 28.55 -44.26
C THR A 924 -50.73 27.22 -44.81
N ASN A 925 -49.48 27.16 -45.27
CA ASN A 925 -48.85 25.94 -45.80
C ASN A 925 -47.81 25.35 -44.83
N ILE A 926 -47.34 24.12 -45.10
CA ILE A 926 -46.42 23.41 -44.20
C ILE A 926 -45.11 24.17 -43.94
N ALA A 927 -44.61 24.92 -44.93
CA ALA A 927 -43.40 25.73 -44.77
C ALA A 927 -43.60 26.88 -43.77
N MET A 928 -44.80 27.44 -43.67
CA MET A 928 -45.13 28.44 -42.66
C MET A 928 -45.16 27.84 -41.26
N ILE A 929 -45.66 26.60 -41.11
CA ILE A 929 -45.64 25.87 -39.84
C ILE A 929 -44.19 25.58 -39.43
N HIS A 930 -43.34 25.07 -40.33
CA HIS A 930 -41.92 24.88 -40.06
C HIS A 930 -41.18 26.19 -39.76
N ALA A 931 -41.53 27.30 -40.40
CA ALA A 931 -40.93 28.60 -40.11
C ALA A 931 -41.30 29.10 -38.71
N ALA A 932 -42.55 28.88 -38.28
CA ALA A 932 -43.00 29.18 -36.92
C ALA A 932 -42.32 28.26 -35.90
N ASP A 933 -42.25 26.96 -36.18
CA ASP A 933 -41.56 25.95 -35.38
C ASP A 933 -40.09 26.31 -35.14
N LYS A 934 -39.40 26.72 -36.20
CA LYS A 934 -38.02 27.21 -36.15
C LYS A 934 -37.83 28.42 -35.24
N ARG A 935 -38.81 29.33 -35.19
CA ARG A 935 -38.78 30.49 -34.29
C ARG A 935 -39.05 30.08 -32.85
N VAL A 936 -39.96 29.14 -32.61
CA VAL A 936 -40.20 28.55 -31.29
C VAL A 936 -38.92 27.89 -30.76
N HIS A 937 -38.27 27.04 -31.58
CA HIS A 937 -37.01 26.37 -31.26
C HIS A 937 -35.79 27.30 -31.14
N SER A 938 -35.93 28.60 -31.44
CA SER A 938 -34.89 29.60 -31.21
C SER A 938 -34.92 30.19 -29.78
N ILE A 939 -35.93 29.85 -28.97
CA ILE A 939 -36.00 30.21 -27.55
C ILE A 939 -34.88 29.46 -26.80
N ARG A 940 -33.96 30.21 -26.20
CA ARG A 940 -32.82 29.66 -25.46
C ARG A 940 -33.20 29.27 -24.03
N GLU A 941 -32.45 28.31 -23.46
CA GLU A 941 -32.62 27.83 -22.06
C GLU A 941 -34.06 27.39 -21.73
N ALA A 942 -34.76 26.79 -22.70
CA ALA A 942 -35.99 26.04 -22.45
C ALA A 942 -35.69 24.81 -21.56
N TYR A 943 -34.57 24.14 -21.83
CA TYR A 943 -34.04 23.05 -21.03
C TYR A 943 -32.58 23.31 -20.65
N LEU A 944 -32.11 22.66 -19.60
CA LEU A 944 -30.71 22.78 -19.16
C LEU A 944 -29.75 22.13 -20.18
N PRO A 945 -28.68 22.81 -20.63
CA PRO A 945 -27.77 22.28 -21.65
C PRO A 945 -27.08 20.97 -21.24
N GLU A 946 -26.74 20.82 -19.96
CA GLU A 946 -26.02 19.67 -19.43
C GLU A 946 -26.89 18.40 -19.39
N LEU A 947 -28.19 18.56 -19.13
CA LEU A 947 -29.19 17.49 -19.14
C LEU A 947 -30.57 18.05 -19.49
N SER A 948 -30.99 17.85 -20.74
CA SER A 948 -32.19 18.47 -21.32
C SER A 948 -33.53 17.94 -20.80
N VAL A 949 -33.53 17.03 -19.82
CA VAL A 949 -34.74 16.65 -19.08
C VAL A 949 -35.05 17.65 -17.96
N ILE A 950 -34.05 18.44 -17.53
CA ILE A 950 -34.22 19.42 -16.47
C ILE A 950 -34.78 20.71 -17.08
N PRO A 951 -35.96 21.19 -16.63
CA PRO A 951 -36.53 22.44 -17.11
C PRO A 951 -35.60 23.62 -16.87
N GLY A 952 -35.39 24.41 -17.92
CA GLY A 952 -34.73 25.70 -17.84
C GLY A 952 -35.72 26.81 -17.50
N VAL A 953 -35.28 28.06 -17.59
CA VAL A 953 -36.13 29.21 -17.21
C VAL A 953 -37.28 29.41 -18.20
N ASN A 954 -37.05 29.08 -19.47
CA ASN A 954 -38.02 29.32 -20.52
C ASN A 954 -38.84 28.06 -20.85
N ALA A 955 -38.77 26.99 -20.05
CA ALA A 955 -39.48 25.73 -20.29
C ALA A 955 -40.98 25.95 -20.50
N ALA A 956 -41.64 26.68 -19.60
CA ALA A 956 -43.08 26.86 -19.63
C ALA A 956 -43.59 27.57 -20.89
N ILE A 957 -42.94 28.67 -21.28
CA ILE A 957 -43.32 29.43 -22.49
C ILE A 957 -42.98 28.66 -23.77
N PHE A 958 -41.94 27.84 -23.71
CA PHE A 958 -41.50 27.01 -24.81
C PHE A 958 -42.52 25.87 -25.05
N GLU A 959 -42.83 25.09 -24.01
CA GLU A 959 -43.79 23.97 -24.07
C GLU A 959 -45.18 24.43 -24.52
N GLU A 960 -45.61 25.64 -24.11
CA GLU A 960 -46.87 26.23 -24.57
C GLU A 960 -46.88 26.43 -26.09
N LEU A 961 -45.83 27.02 -26.66
CA LEU A 961 -45.73 27.31 -28.09
C LEU A 961 -45.52 26.04 -28.92
N GLU A 962 -44.69 25.12 -28.44
CA GLU A 962 -44.43 23.84 -29.10
C GLU A 962 -45.70 22.98 -29.17
N GLY A 963 -46.50 22.92 -28.10
CA GLY A 963 -47.80 22.26 -28.11
C GLY A 963 -48.76 22.82 -29.18
N ARG A 964 -48.69 24.13 -29.46
CA ARG A 964 -49.47 24.76 -30.54
C ARG A 964 -48.93 24.41 -31.92
N ILE A 965 -47.62 24.29 -32.08
CA ILE A 965 -47.01 23.81 -33.33
C ILE A 965 -47.45 22.36 -33.62
N PHE A 966 -47.44 21.47 -32.63
CA PHE A 966 -47.96 20.11 -32.80
C PHE A 966 -49.45 20.09 -33.16
N THR A 967 -50.23 21.01 -32.59
CA THR A 967 -51.64 21.20 -32.97
C THR A 967 -51.77 21.64 -34.43
N ALA A 968 -50.91 22.56 -34.88
CA ALA A 968 -50.89 23.02 -36.27
C ALA A 968 -50.57 21.89 -37.26
N PHE A 969 -49.54 21.08 -37.00
CA PHE A 969 -49.24 19.90 -37.83
C PHE A 969 -50.40 18.91 -37.86
N SER A 970 -51.05 18.67 -36.73
CA SER A 970 -52.21 17.77 -36.64
C SER A 970 -53.40 18.28 -37.48
N LEU A 971 -53.67 19.59 -37.45
CA LEU A 971 -54.73 20.21 -38.26
C LEU A 971 -54.38 20.24 -39.75
N TYR A 972 -53.09 20.39 -40.10
CA TYR A 972 -52.59 20.35 -41.47
C TYR A 972 -52.83 18.99 -42.11
N ASP A 973 -52.49 17.90 -41.42
CA ASP A 973 -52.76 16.54 -41.87
C ASP A 973 -54.28 16.26 -41.95
N ALA A 974 -55.04 16.64 -40.91
CA ALA A 974 -56.47 16.36 -40.85
C ALA A 974 -57.31 17.04 -41.96
N ARG A 975 -56.88 18.21 -42.46
CA ARG A 975 -57.59 18.92 -43.54
C ARG A 975 -57.16 18.45 -44.95
N ASN A 976 -56.04 17.74 -45.06
CA ASN A 976 -55.52 17.29 -46.34
C ASN A 976 -56.33 16.09 -46.85
N VAL A 977 -56.89 16.19 -48.05
CA VAL A 977 -57.64 15.09 -48.68
C VAL A 977 -56.69 14.00 -49.20
N ILE A 978 -55.44 14.37 -49.52
CA ILE A 978 -54.36 13.44 -49.86
C ILE A 978 -53.91 12.74 -48.58
N LYS A 979 -53.90 11.41 -48.60
CA LYS A 979 -53.44 10.64 -47.43
C LYS A 979 -51.93 10.55 -47.45
N ASN A 980 -51.29 10.83 -46.30
CA ASN A 980 -49.84 10.81 -46.16
C ASN A 980 -49.14 11.74 -47.19
N GLY A 981 -49.76 12.90 -47.44
CA GLY A 981 -49.25 13.91 -48.36
C GLY A 981 -47.97 14.61 -47.87
N ASP A 982 -47.64 14.44 -46.59
CA ASP A 982 -46.47 14.94 -45.87
C ASP A 982 -45.35 13.90 -45.72
N PHE A 983 -45.56 12.68 -46.24
CA PHE A 983 -44.61 11.56 -46.21
C PHE A 983 -44.14 11.12 -44.80
N ASN A 984 -44.79 11.58 -43.74
CA ASN A 984 -44.43 11.23 -42.35
C ASN A 984 -44.61 9.74 -42.03
N ASN A 985 -45.37 9.01 -42.85
CA ASN A 985 -45.51 7.56 -42.79
C ASN A 985 -44.82 6.87 -43.98
N GLY A 986 -43.70 7.43 -44.46
CA GLY A 986 -42.96 6.96 -45.62
C GLY A 986 -43.81 7.03 -46.90
N LEU A 987 -43.82 5.95 -47.69
CA LEU A 987 -44.57 5.85 -48.95
C LEU A 987 -45.95 5.20 -48.78
N SER A 988 -46.47 5.09 -47.56
CA SER A 988 -47.80 4.53 -47.34
C SER A 988 -48.88 5.37 -48.06
N CYS A 989 -49.91 4.72 -48.60
CA CYS A 989 -50.96 5.33 -49.43
C CYS A 989 -50.54 5.88 -50.81
N TRP A 990 -49.25 5.81 -51.16
CA TRP A 990 -48.73 6.16 -52.49
C TRP A 990 -48.44 4.90 -53.33
N ASN A 991 -48.66 5.00 -54.63
CA ASN A 991 -48.29 3.99 -55.62
C ASN A 991 -47.00 4.42 -56.32
N VAL A 992 -45.95 3.62 -56.21
CA VAL A 992 -44.59 4.00 -56.65
C VAL A 992 -44.12 3.11 -57.79
N LYS A 993 -43.61 3.73 -58.85
CA LYS A 993 -42.82 3.10 -59.91
C LYS A 993 -41.40 3.72 -59.87
N GLY A 994 -40.38 2.91 -60.17
CA GLY A 994 -38.97 3.34 -60.10
C GLY A 994 -38.41 3.33 -58.66
N HIS A 995 -37.23 3.93 -58.48
CA HIS A 995 -36.59 4.07 -57.17
C HIS A 995 -36.85 5.45 -56.57
N VAL A 996 -37.51 5.47 -55.41
CA VAL A 996 -37.87 6.67 -54.66
C VAL A 996 -37.66 6.39 -53.18
N ASP A 997 -37.09 7.35 -52.46
CA ASP A 997 -36.85 7.26 -51.03
C ASP A 997 -37.56 8.38 -50.28
N VAL A 998 -37.83 8.15 -48.99
CA VAL A 998 -38.29 9.19 -48.07
C VAL A 998 -37.22 9.35 -47.00
N GLU A 999 -36.68 10.56 -46.87
CA GLU A 999 -35.61 10.88 -45.92
C GLU A 999 -36.11 11.88 -44.87
N GLU A 1000 -35.70 11.70 -43.62
CA GLU A 1000 -35.93 12.68 -42.55
C GLU A 1000 -34.80 13.74 -42.60
N GLN A 1001 -35.13 15.00 -42.90
CA GLN A 1001 -34.12 16.06 -43.08
C GLN A 1001 -33.97 17.01 -41.89
N ASN A 1002 -35.06 17.35 -41.16
CA ASN A 1002 -35.03 18.26 -40.01
C ASN A 1002 -36.15 17.93 -39.03
N ASN A 1003 -35.79 17.46 -37.82
CA ASN A 1003 -36.78 17.01 -36.82
C ASN A 1003 -37.68 15.90 -37.41
N GLN A 1004 -38.98 15.91 -37.13
CA GLN A 1004 -39.96 14.96 -37.70
C GLN A 1004 -40.32 15.25 -39.17
N ARG A 1005 -39.62 16.14 -39.88
CA ARG A 1005 -39.92 16.50 -41.28
C ARG A 1005 -39.40 15.44 -42.24
N SER A 1006 -40.33 14.71 -42.85
CA SER A 1006 -40.06 13.71 -43.89
C SER A 1006 -40.20 14.34 -45.27
N VAL A 1007 -39.30 14.03 -46.20
CA VAL A 1007 -39.36 14.54 -47.58
C VAL A 1007 -39.27 13.40 -48.57
N LEU A 1008 -40.06 13.47 -49.63
CA LEU A 1008 -39.99 12.56 -50.77
C LEU A 1008 -38.83 12.98 -51.67
N VAL A 1009 -37.91 12.05 -51.94
CA VAL A 1009 -36.79 12.26 -52.86
C VAL A 1009 -37.05 11.43 -54.13
N VAL A 1010 -37.26 12.12 -55.25
CA VAL A 1010 -37.36 11.53 -56.59
C VAL A 1010 -36.03 11.73 -57.31
N PRO A 1011 -35.11 10.74 -57.28
CA PRO A 1011 -33.73 10.89 -57.77
C PRO A 1011 -33.58 10.64 -59.28
N GLU A 1012 -34.62 10.13 -59.93
CA GLU A 1012 -34.56 9.73 -61.34
C GLU A 1012 -35.88 9.97 -62.07
N TRP A 1013 -35.79 10.33 -63.35
CA TRP A 1013 -36.93 10.70 -64.19
C TRP A 1013 -37.84 9.52 -64.55
N GLU A 1014 -37.34 8.29 -64.39
CA GLU A 1014 -38.12 7.06 -64.60
C GLU A 1014 -39.04 6.75 -63.41
N ALA A 1015 -38.87 7.45 -62.28
CA ALA A 1015 -39.67 7.26 -61.09
C ALA A 1015 -40.96 8.08 -61.12
N GLU A 1016 -42.04 7.47 -60.62
CA GLU A 1016 -43.39 8.03 -60.61
C GLU A 1016 -44.07 7.67 -59.30
N VAL A 1017 -44.52 8.68 -58.56
CA VAL A 1017 -45.25 8.51 -57.30
C VAL A 1017 -46.67 9.04 -57.48
N SER A 1018 -47.65 8.15 -57.43
CA SER A 1018 -49.04 8.48 -57.77
C SER A 1018 -50.04 8.09 -56.68
N GLN A 1019 -51.15 8.82 -56.56
CA GLN A 1019 -52.23 8.50 -55.64
C GLN A 1019 -53.59 8.81 -56.27
N GLU A 1020 -54.50 7.83 -56.23
CA GLU A 1020 -55.92 8.05 -56.56
C GLU A 1020 -56.62 8.66 -55.34
N VAL A 1021 -57.22 9.83 -55.52
CA VAL A 1021 -57.91 10.59 -54.48
C VAL A 1021 -59.38 10.73 -54.86
N ARG A 1022 -60.28 10.48 -53.90
CA ARG A 1022 -61.72 10.72 -54.11
C ARG A 1022 -62.07 12.16 -53.81
N VAL A 1023 -62.82 12.77 -54.71
CA VAL A 1023 -63.27 14.17 -54.62
C VAL A 1023 -64.76 14.28 -54.88
N CYS A 1024 -65.34 15.44 -54.54
CA CYS A 1024 -66.73 15.76 -54.80
C CYS A 1024 -66.83 16.53 -56.13
N PRO A 1025 -67.46 15.97 -57.18
CA PRO A 1025 -67.61 16.65 -58.46
C PRO A 1025 -68.25 18.02 -58.31
N GLY A 1026 -67.71 19.04 -58.99
CA GLY A 1026 -68.24 20.41 -58.98
C GLY A 1026 -67.91 21.25 -57.74
N ARG A 1027 -67.11 20.74 -56.80
CA ARG A 1027 -66.49 21.55 -55.73
C ARG A 1027 -65.11 22.05 -56.19
N GLY A 1028 -64.68 23.22 -55.73
CA GLY A 1028 -63.31 23.70 -55.96
C GLY A 1028 -62.34 23.08 -54.96
N TYR A 1029 -61.16 22.72 -55.43
CA TYR A 1029 -60.05 22.24 -54.62
C TYR A 1029 -58.79 23.07 -54.86
N ILE A 1030 -57.94 23.22 -53.84
CA ILE A 1030 -56.60 23.80 -53.96
C ILE A 1030 -55.60 22.66 -53.92
N LEU A 1031 -54.89 22.42 -55.02
CA LEU A 1031 -53.70 21.59 -55.02
C LEU A 1031 -52.51 22.48 -54.67
N ARG A 1032 -51.83 22.19 -53.57
CA ARG A 1032 -50.66 22.94 -53.13
C ARG A 1032 -49.50 21.99 -52.88
N VAL A 1033 -48.35 22.35 -53.44
CA VAL A 1033 -47.12 21.56 -53.39
C VAL A 1033 -46.02 22.43 -52.83
N THR A 1034 -45.35 21.93 -51.79
CA THR A 1034 -44.14 22.51 -51.24
C THR A 1034 -42.97 21.62 -51.61
N ALA A 1035 -42.12 22.08 -52.53
CA ALA A 1035 -41.05 21.29 -53.11
C ALA A 1035 -39.91 22.17 -53.63
N TYR A 1036 -38.78 21.56 -54.00
CA TYR A 1036 -37.72 22.22 -54.74
C TYR A 1036 -37.01 21.25 -55.68
N LYS A 1037 -36.28 21.81 -56.65
CA LYS A 1037 -35.59 21.05 -57.69
C LYS A 1037 -34.07 21.20 -57.56
N GLU A 1038 -33.36 20.08 -57.46
CA GLU A 1038 -31.90 20.00 -57.54
C GLU A 1038 -31.47 19.54 -58.94
N GLY A 1039 -30.50 20.24 -59.51
CA GLY A 1039 -29.98 19.93 -60.85
C GLY A 1039 -30.78 20.59 -61.97
N TYR A 1040 -30.65 20.04 -63.18
CA TYR A 1040 -31.34 20.51 -64.38
C TYR A 1040 -32.79 20.04 -64.41
N GLY A 1041 -33.53 20.33 -65.48
CA GLY A 1041 -34.91 19.89 -65.65
C GLY A 1041 -35.94 20.55 -64.73
N GLU A 1042 -37.14 19.99 -64.82
CA GLU A 1042 -38.35 20.35 -64.06
C GLU A 1042 -38.79 19.16 -63.19
N GLY A 1043 -39.19 19.44 -61.95
CA GLY A 1043 -40.01 18.56 -61.14
C GLY A 1043 -41.48 18.90 -61.36
N CYS A 1044 -42.36 17.93 -61.41
CA CYS A 1044 -43.77 18.15 -61.74
C CYS A 1044 -44.69 17.36 -60.80
N VAL A 1045 -45.71 18.03 -60.28
CA VAL A 1045 -46.86 17.38 -59.67
C VAL A 1045 -48.07 17.68 -60.54
N THR A 1046 -48.66 16.64 -61.10
CA THR A 1046 -49.82 16.74 -61.99
C THR A 1046 -51.06 16.24 -61.28
N ILE A 1047 -52.20 16.84 -61.61
CA ILE A 1047 -53.52 16.38 -61.21
C ILE A 1047 -54.37 16.16 -62.45
N HIS A 1048 -55.00 15.00 -62.58
CA HIS A 1048 -55.83 14.69 -63.75
C HIS A 1048 -57.01 13.77 -63.46
N GLU A 1049 -57.92 13.71 -64.44
CA GLU A 1049 -59.07 12.80 -64.53
C GLU A 1049 -58.96 11.93 -65.80
N ILE A 1050 -59.86 10.96 -65.98
CA ILE A 1050 -59.86 10.08 -67.17
C ILE A 1050 -60.13 10.86 -68.48
N GLU A 1051 -60.73 12.05 -68.40
CA GLU A 1051 -61.00 12.97 -69.52
C GLU A 1051 -59.93 14.09 -69.63
N ASN A 1052 -60.04 15.00 -70.61
CA ASN A 1052 -59.06 16.08 -70.87
C ASN A 1052 -59.08 17.20 -69.79
N ASN A 1053 -58.95 16.86 -68.51
CA ASN A 1053 -58.88 17.80 -67.38
C ASN A 1053 -57.60 17.55 -66.57
N THR A 1054 -56.46 17.97 -67.12
CA THR A 1054 -55.13 17.85 -66.48
C THR A 1054 -54.56 19.23 -66.19
N ASP A 1055 -54.04 19.42 -64.98
CA ASP A 1055 -53.30 20.62 -64.59
C ASP A 1055 -51.99 20.23 -63.88
N GLU A 1056 -51.01 21.14 -63.86
CA GLU A 1056 -49.65 20.83 -63.43
C GLU A 1056 -48.97 21.94 -62.62
N LEU A 1057 -48.26 21.54 -61.57
CA LEU A 1057 -47.35 22.38 -60.79
C LEU A 1057 -45.91 21.99 -61.12
N LYS A 1058 -45.20 22.89 -61.82
CA LYS A 1058 -43.81 22.69 -62.25
C LYS A 1058 -42.80 23.43 -61.37
N PHE A 1059 -41.65 22.82 -61.13
CA PHE A 1059 -40.55 23.34 -60.30
C PHE A 1059 -39.23 23.26 -61.08
N SER A 1060 -38.68 24.41 -61.45
CA SER A 1060 -37.35 24.58 -62.06
C SER A 1060 -36.60 25.76 -61.43
N ASN A 1061 -35.30 25.87 -61.71
CA ASN A 1061 -34.39 26.79 -61.02
C ASN A 1061 -33.70 27.87 -61.90
N CYS A 1062 -34.16 28.19 -63.13
CA CYS A 1062 -33.40 29.07 -64.05
C CYS A 1062 -34.10 30.39 -64.46
N VAL A 1063 -33.29 31.47 -64.48
CA VAL A 1063 -33.59 32.89 -64.77
C VAL A 1063 -33.82 33.16 -66.28
N GLU A 1064 -34.87 33.89 -66.65
CA GLU A 1064 -35.09 34.41 -68.03
C GLU A 1064 -34.57 35.85 -68.23
N GLU A 1065 -33.80 36.09 -69.31
CA GLU A 1065 -33.31 37.40 -69.78
C GLU A 1065 -34.25 38.04 -70.83
N GLU A 1066 -34.61 39.33 -70.69
CA GLU A 1066 -35.16 40.18 -71.78
C GLU A 1066 -34.37 41.52 -71.95
N ILE A 1067 -33.68 41.63 -73.10
CA ILE A 1067 -33.35 42.73 -74.05
C ILE A 1067 -33.43 44.25 -73.63
N TYR A 1068 -32.28 44.93 -73.74
CA TYR A 1068 -31.85 46.37 -73.69
C TYR A 1068 -32.68 47.46 -74.46
N PRO A 1069 -32.63 48.81 -74.18
CA PRO A 1069 -31.40 49.64 -74.00
C PRO A 1069 -31.39 50.90 -73.06
N ASN A 1070 -30.17 51.18 -72.56
CA ASN A 1070 -29.50 52.44 -72.13
C ASN A 1070 -30.00 53.36 -70.98
N ASN A 1071 -29.06 53.49 -70.01
CA ASN A 1071 -28.75 54.58 -69.05
C ASN A 1071 -29.73 54.79 -67.88
N THR A 1072 -29.38 54.72 -66.59
CA THR A 1072 -28.14 54.68 -65.74
C THR A 1072 -28.65 54.29 -64.32
N VAL A 1073 -28.07 53.45 -63.44
CA VAL A 1073 -26.81 53.55 -62.64
C VAL A 1073 -26.61 52.23 -61.84
N THR A 1074 -25.39 51.65 -61.94
CA THR A 1074 -24.62 50.69 -61.09
C THR A 1074 -25.16 49.33 -60.61
N CYS A 1075 -24.58 48.27 -61.18
CA CYS A 1075 -24.14 47.01 -60.55
C CYS A 1075 -22.60 46.97 -60.51
N ASN A 1076 -21.98 46.07 -59.73
CA ASN A 1076 -20.67 45.49 -60.09
C ASN A 1076 -20.44 44.11 -59.46
N ASP A 1077 -19.79 43.27 -60.26
CA ASP A 1077 -19.80 41.82 -60.29
C ASP A 1077 -18.88 41.07 -59.30
N TYR A 1078 -19.24 39.80 -59.14
CA TYR A 1078 -18.36 38.70 -58.76
C TYR A 1078 -17.33 38.38 -59.85
N THR A 1079 -16.14 37.89 -59.45
CA THR A 1079 -15.50 36.77 -60.17
C THR A 1079 -14.49 36.06 -59.29
N VAL A 1080 -14.54 34.73 -59.39
CA VAL A 1080 -13.60 33.74 -58.85
C VAL A 1080 -12.28 33.80 -59.62
N ASN A 1081 -11.15 33.59 -58.93
CA ASN A 1081 -9.95 32.99 -59.51
C ASN A 1081 -9.32 32.02 -58.51
N GLN A 1082 -9.08 30.79 -58.98
CA GLN A 1082 -8.14 29.83 -58.39
C GLN A 1082 -6.73 30.42 -58.42
N GLU A 1083 -5.94 30.21 -57.35
CA GLU A 1083 -4.49 30.02 -57.49
C GLU A 1083 -3.94 29.19 -56.32
N GLU A 1084 -3.37 28.05 -56.70
CA GLU A 1084 -2.34 27.29 -55.98
C GLU A 1084 -1.26 28.22 -55.39
N TYR A 1085 -0.80 27.94 -54.16
CA TYR A 1085 0.53 28.36 -53.73
C TYR A 1085 1.23 27.27 -52.92
N GLY A 1086 2.17 26.61 -53.59
CA GLY A 1086 3.31 25.99 -52.95
C GLY A 1086 4.26 27.06 -52.40
N GLY A 1087 4.78 26.83 -51.20
CA GLY A 1087 5.86 27.62 -50.60
C GLY A 1087 7.04 26.73 -50.27
N ALA A 1088 8.06 26.72 -51.13
CA ALA A 1088 9.33 26.05 -50.91
C ALA A 1088 10.42 27.09 -50.55
N TYR A 1089 11.01 26.89 -49.37
CA TYR A 1089 12.35 27.30 -48.90
C TYR A 1089 12.83 28.76 -49.02
N THR A 1090 13.02 29.37 -47.84
CA THR A 1090 14.27 30.08 -47.54
C THR A 1090 14.87 29.58 -46.24
N SER A 1091 16.08 29.03 -46.36
CA SER A 1091 16.98 28.60 -45.30
C SER A 1091 17.53 29.75 -44.45
N ARG A 1092 17.68 29.54 -43.14
CA ARG A 1092 18.95 29.85 -42.42
C ARG A 1092 18.99 29.25 -41.01
N ASN A 1093 20.01 28.40 -40.82
CA ASN A 1093 20.47 27.82 -39.55
C ASN A 1093 21.06 28.87 -38.59
N ARG A 1094 20.83 28.67 -37.29
CA ARG A 1094 21.70 28.92 -36.10
C ARG A 1094 20.76 29.19 -34.90
N GLY A 1095 20.91 28.60 -33.72
CA GLY A 1095 21.91 27.74 -33.13
C GLY A 1095 21.52 27.55 -31.66
N TYR A 1096 21.94 26.43 -31.07
CA TYR A 1096 21.82 26.16 -29.64
C TYR A 1096 22.43 27.28 -28.79
N ASN A 1097 21.78 27.60 -27.67
CA ASN A 1097 22.46 28.01 -26.44
C ASN A 1097 21.60 27.65 -25.22
N GLU A 1098 22.30 27.13 -24.22
CA GLU A 1098 21.82 26.57 -22.96
C GLU A 1098 21.45 27.62 -21.90
N ALA A 1099 20.75 27.10 -20.86
CA ALA A 1099 20.72 27.51 -19.45
C ALA A 1099 19.53 28.39 -18.98
N PRO A 1100 19.14 28.36 -17.68
CA PRO A 1100 19.39 27.40 -16.61
C PRO A 1100 18.12 26.92 -15.87
N SER A 1101 18.30 25.88 -15.07
CA SER A 1101 17.38 25.31 -14.08
C SER A 1101 17.22 26.16 -12.80
N VAL A 1102 16.09 25.92 -12.10
CA VAL A 1102 15.75 26.10 -10.64
C VAL A 1102 14.92 27.36 -10.28
N PRO A 1103 13.94 27.32 -9.33
CA PRO A 1103 13.08 26.25 -8.80
C PRO A 1103 11.56 26.51 -9.06
N ALA A 1104 10.75 25.45 -9.06
CA ALA A 1104 9.29 25.56 -9.11
C ALA A 1104 8.74 26.02 -7.74
N ASP A 1105 8.41 27.31 -7.64
CA ASP A 1105 7.47 27.80 -6.63
C ASP A 1105 6.05 27.36 -7.02
N TYR A 1106 5.32 26.88 -6.01
CA TYR A 1106 3.91 26.47 -6.07
C TYR A 1106 3.05 27.55 -6.72
N ALA A 1107 2.78 27.40 -8.02
CA ALA A 1107 1.65 28.04 -8.68
C ALA A 1107 0.48 27.07 -8.57
N SER A 1108 -0.49 27.42 -7.72
CA SER A 1108 -1.83 26.82 -7.74
C SER A 1108 -2.31 26.77 -9.18
N VAL A 1109 -2.81 25.63 -9.65
CA VAL A 1109 -3.50 25.49 -10.94
C VAL A 1109 -4.84 26.24 -10.84
N TYR A 1110 -4.73 27.56 -10.80
CA TYR A 1110 -5.69 28.53 -11.28
C TYR A 1110 -5.15 29.03 -12.61
N GLU A 1111 -4.96 28.11 -13.56
CA GLU A 1111 -4.92 28.54 -14.94
C GLU A 1111 -6.36 28.85 -15.35
N GLU A 1112 -6.61 30.15 -15.37
CA GLU A 1112 -7.59 30.81 -16.19
C GLU A 1112 -7.30 30.45 -17.66
N LYS A 1113 -7.62 29.20 -18.05
CA LYS A 1113 -7.80 28.87 -19.46
C LYS A 1113 -8.97 29.71 -19.91
N SER A 1114 -8.63 30.76 -20.65
CA SER A 1114 -9.46 31.44 -21.62
C SER A 1114 -10.59 30.53 -22.04
N TYR A 1115 -11.76 30.74 -21.43
CA TYR A 1115 -13.00 30.10 -21.83
C TYR A 1115 -13.21 30.49 -23.27
N THR A 1116 -12.85 29.58 -24.16
CA THR A 1116 -13.15 29.71 -25.57
C THR A 1116 -14.65 29.85 -25.67
N ASP A 1117 -15.06 30.99 -26.21
CA ASP A 1117 -16.38 31.32 -26.71
C ASP A 1117 -16.68 30.44 -27.93
N GLY A 1118 -16.66 29.12 -27.70
CA GLY A 1118 -16.94 28.10 -28.69
C GLY A 1118 -18.29 27.50 -28.35
N ARG A 1119 -19.26 27.72 -29.24
CA ARG A 1119 -20.48 26.89 -29.38
C ARG A 1119 -20.10 25.43 -29.17
N ARG A 1120 -20.38 24.84 -28.00
CA ARG A 1120 -20.31 23.38 -27.82
C ARG A 1120 -21.55 22.78 -28.43
N GLU A 1121 -21.51 22.41 -29.70
CA GLU A 1121 -22.57 21.66 -30.37
C GLU A 1121 -22.84 20.37 -29.60
N ASN A 1122 -24.05 20.22 -29.08
CA ASN A 1122 -24.51 18.96 -28.50
C ASN A 1122 -25.10 18.16 -29.67
N PRO A 1123 -24.54 17.00 -30.06
CA PRO A 1123 -25.06 16.22 -31.19
C PRO A 1123 -26.48 15.70 -30.96
N CYS A 1124 -26.92 15.67 -29.71
CA CYS A 1124 -28.20 15.10 -29.29
C CYS A 1124 -29.41 16.00 -29.35
N GLU A 1125 -29.07 17.23 -29.59
CA GLU A 1125 -29.90 18.30 -30.01
C GLU A 1125 -30.35 18.01 -31.48
N PHE A 1126 -29.67 17.12 -32.25
CA PHE A 1126 -30.09 16.64 -33.59
C PHE A 1126 -31.29 15.66 -33.56
N ASN A 1127 -31.34 14.73 -32.60
CA ASN A 1127 -32.45 13.76 -32.43
C ASN A 1127 -33.66 14.32 -31.63
N ARG A 1128 -33.54 15.52 -31.07
CA ARG A 1128 -34.64 16.23 -30.37
C ARG A 1128 -34.97 17.63 -30.96
N GLY A 1129 -34.41 18.00 -32.11
CA GLY A 1129 -34.84 19.18 -32.87
C GLY A 1129 -34.21 20.54 -32.51
N TYR A 1130 -33.07 20.59 -31.83
CA TYR A 1130 -32.43 21.85 -31.43
C TYR A 1130 -30.95 21.87 -31.78
N ARG A 1131 -30.47 22.45 -32.88
CA ARG A 1131 -29.33 23.38 -32.79
C ARG A 1131 -29.27 24.24 -34.02
N ASP A 1132 -28.66 25.40 -33.84
CA ASP A 1132 -28.24 26.37 -34.86
C ASP A 1132 -28.18 25.77 -36.26
N TYR A 1133 -29.29 25.98 -36.98
CA TYR A 1133 -29.45 25.71 -38.38
C TYR A 1133 -28.18 26.11 -39.11
N THR A 1134 -27.39 25.13 -39.55
CA THR A 1134 -26.57 25.35 -40.73
C THR A 1134 -27.55 25.82 -41.81
N PRO A 1135 -27.33 26.99 -42.42
CA PRO A 1135 -28.19 27.44 -43.50
C PRO A 1135 -27.95 26.48 -44.66
N LEU A 1136 -28.72 25.40 -44.74
CA LEU A 1136 -28.97 24.77 -46.03
C LEU A 1136 -29.67 25.85 -46.88
N PRO A 1137 -29.14 26.24 -48.04
CA PRO A 1137 -29.72 27.26 -48.92
C PRO A 1137 -31.09 26.86 -49.50
N VAL A 1138 -31.65 25.74 -49.07
CA VAL A 1138 -32.72 25.03 -49.72
C VAL A 1138 -34.06 25.56 -49.21
N GLY A 1139 -34.45 26.72 -49.73
CA GLY A 1139 -35.82 27.21 -49.59
C GLY A 1139 -36.76 26.36 -50.44
N TYR A 1140 -37.66 25.62 -49.79
CA TYR A 1140 -38.78 24.99 -50.49
C TYR A 1140 -39.68 26.09 -51.06
N VAL A 1141 -40.14 25.89 -52.29
CA VAL A 1141 -41.10 26.79 -52.93
C VAL A 1141 -42.48 26.16 -52.76
N THR A 1142 -43.46 26.97 -52.35
CA THR A 1142 -44.86 26.56 -52.35
C THR A 1142 -45.53 27.10 -53.60
N LYS A 1143 -46.10 26.22 -54.42
CA LYS A 1143 -46.95 26.58 -55.56
C LYS A 1143 -48.32 25.97 -55.36
N GLU A 1144 -49.36 26.67 -55.82
CA GLU A 1144 -50.74 26.19 -55.73
C GLU A 1144 -51.51 26.52 -57.00
N LEU A 1145 -52.55 25.72 -57.27
CA LEU A 1145 -53.53 25.95 -58.32
C LEU A 1145 -54.93 25.54 -57.82
N GLU A 1146 -55.96 26.14 -58.42
CA GLU A 1146 -57.35 25.76 -58.19
C GLU A 1146 -57.76 24.69 -59.20
N TYR A 1147 -58.30 23.58 -58.71
CA TYR A 1147 -58.73 22.45 -59.53
C TYR A 1147 -60.22 22.14 -59.29
N PHE A 1148 -60.97 21.98 -60.37
CA PHE A 1148 -62.41 21.68 -60.34
C PHE A 1148 -62.66 20.32 -61.02
N PRO A 1149 -62.80 19.23 -60.25
CA PRO A 1149 -63.03 17.90 -60.80
C PRO A 1149 -64.43 17.79 -61.40
N GLU A 1150 -64.51 17.24 -62.61
CA GLU A 1150 -65.77 16.87 -63.27
C GLU A 1150 -66.30 15.51 -62.78
N THR A 1151 -65.43 14.70 -62.18
CA THR A 1151 -65.67 13.33 -61.71
C THR A 1151 -65.41 13.16 -60.21
N ASP A 1152 -65.67 11.97 -59.67
CA ASP A 1152 -65.48 11.67 -58.24
C ASP A 1152 -64.08 11.17 -57.90
N LYS A 1153 -63.15 11.17 -58.87
CA LYS A 1153 -61.79 10.65 -58.74
C LYS A 1153 -60.79 11.53 -59.47
N VAL A 1154 -59.70 11.87 -58.80
CA VAL A 1154 -58.53 12.53 -59.38
C VAL A 1154 -57.28 11.70 -59.10
N TRP A 1155 -56.30 11.77 -60.01
CA TRP A 1155 -54.98 11.20 -59.82
C TRP A 1155 -53.99 12.32 -59.57
N ILE A 1156 -53.23 12.22 -58.48
CA ILE A 1156 -52.07 13.06 -58.20
C ILE A 1156 -50.85 12.26 -58.62
N GLU A 1157 -50.00 12.80 -59.48
CA GLU A 1157 -48.75 12.15 -59.92
C GLU A 1157 -47.56 13.08 -59.75
N ILE A 1158 -46.54 12.62 -59.04
CA ILE A 1158 -45.28 13.30 -58.80
C ILE A 1158 -44.23 12.63 -59.69
N GLY A 1159 -43.54 13.43 -60.48
CA GLY A 1159 -42.48 12.98 -61.36
C GLY A 1159 -41.45 14.07 -61.63
N GLU A 1160 -40.41 13.71 -62.35
CA GLU A 1160 -39.30 14.61 -62.64
C GLU A 1160 -38.76 14.34 -64.05
N THR A 1161 -38.10 15.30 -64.69
CA THR A 1161 -37.62 15.20 -66.08
C THR A 1161 -36.13 14.88 -66.23
N GLU A 1162 -35.31 15.34 -65.29
CA GLU A 1162 -33.90 15.01 -65.06
C GLU A 1162 -33.43 15.71 -63.77
N GLY A 1163 -32.44 15.15 -63.05
CA GLY A 1163 -31.97 15.69 -61.78
C GLY A 1163 -32.70 15.05 -60.58
N THR A 1164 -32.79 15.77 -59.46
CA THR A 1164 -33.45 15.27 -58.24
C THR A 1164 -34.57 16.22 -57.84
N PHE A 1165 -35.80 15.72 -57.68
CA PHE A 1165 -36.93 16.50 -57.21
C PHE A 1165 -37.29 16.11 -55.77
N ILE A 1166 -37.35 17.09 -54.88
CA ILE A 1166 -37.55 16.86 -53.44
C ILE A 1166 -38.82 17.57 -53.00
N VAL A 1167 -39.79 16.78 -52.54
CA VAL A 1167 -41.14 17.23 -52.17
C VAL A 1167 -41.34 17.07 -50.67
N ASP A 1168 -41.65 18.18 -50.01
CA ASP A 1168 -41.94 18.23 -48.57
C ASP A 1168 -43.39 17.86 -48.28
N SER A 1169 -44.32 18.45 -49.03
CA SER A 1169 -45.74 18.16 -48.89
C SER A 1169 -46.50 18.36 -50.19
N VAL A 1170 -47.49 17.51 -50.40
CA VAL A 1170 -48.57 17.67 -51.38
C VAL A 1170 -49.90 17.66 -50.63
N GLU A 1171 -50.61 18.79 -50.68
CA GLU A 1171 -51.93 18.93 -50.08
C GLU A 1171 -53.01 19.24 -51.12
N LEU A 1172 -54.18 18.61 -50.95
CA LEU A 1172 -55.39 18.90 -51.71
C LEU A 1172 -56.48 19.30 -50.72
N LEU A 1173 -56.94 20.56 -50.80
CA LEU A 1173 -57.90 21.13 -49.86
C LEU A 1173 -59.21 21.49 -50.55
N LEU A 1174 -60.34 21.34 -49.87
CA LEU A 1174 -61.62 21.83 -50.36
C LEU A 1174 -61.71 23.36 -50.18
N MET A 1175 -62.14 24.09 -51.21
CA MET A 1175 -62.42 25.53 -51.11
C MET A 1175 -63.77 25.75 -50.41
N GLU A 1176 -63.75 25.88 -49.09
CA GLU A 1176 -64.89 26.30 -48.26
C GLU A 1176 -64.49 27.52 -47.43
N GLU A 1177 -65.31 28.58 -47.50
CA GLU A 1177 -65.11 29.85 -46.78
C GLU A 1177 -65.89 29.88 -45.45
#